data_AF-A0A926WNA4-F1
#
_entry.id   AF-A0A926WNA4-F1
#
_cell.length_a   1.000
_cell.length_b   1.000
_cell.length_c   1.000
_cell.angle_alpha   90.00
_cell.angle_beta   90.00
_cell.angle_gamma   90.00
#
_symmetry.space_group_name_H-M   'P 1'
#
loop_
_entity.id
_entity.type
_entity.pdbx_description
1 polymer ?
#
loop_
_entity_poly.entity_id
_entity_poly.type
_entity_poly.pdbx_seq_one_letter_code
_entity_poly.pdbx_strand_id
1 'polypeptide(L)'
;MSMKCKVCASDTDLFAQGILLGKYEIDYFQCSNCGFVQTEEPYWLEEAYSDAIAKTDVGLVCRNNNLSHSSAYIIFHLFNHEAKFLDYGGDYGLFVRIMRDLGFDFYWIDKFCTNLFAKGFEIDKSANGSYELVTAFEVFEHFVNPIEEIENILKLSRNILFSTELLPKNNPKPNEWWYYAPYEGQHISIYTCKTLQVIADKYNLNLYTNGSGLHLLTEKKLAPDILQTLSQDQPEAFRKESLLQSDYSKAVISLMNIHHTNDFGNLPKKEHDYSTKNITILVDGVFFQLYKTGIARVWKSLLEEWLNNGFAKHIVVLDRAGTAPKISGIKYRDIAPYDYNNTDDDREMLQQVCDEEGADLFISSYYTTPTTTPSVFMAYDMIPEVMGWNMNNPMWQEKHQGIQHASSYIAISEHTARDLANHFTDISIESITVAHCGVNGTFSPAKSEDINAFKKKYCITKPYFILVGGGSGYKNSILFFQSLSQLASSYGFEIVFTGSGGILAPEFRAYTSGSVVHLLQLSDEELITAYSGAVALVYPSKYEGFGMPIVEAMACGCPVITCPNASIPEVAGEAAIYVNEDDVVGLANALCEVQKPSVRNSLISAGLAQAKKFSWTKMAKTVSSVLIDATLLSLNLKEINLIIFPDWSQPEESLSLELEEVIKVVATHPNSQNTTLLIDKSNMADDDAEVLLYNVTMNLLMQEDVEITEGLEISLVGNLAEIQWEALLPRIRARIILIQEDQQSLSQVLLDKLSSCKIDDLSNQLYTISKEEKQIKYQLSKKIIAYNIKEISINLPHDHALPHYQNRFRLYDKFIGVIAKYLPNSQDFIVDIGANVGDTTALLLQYCLNPIICIEADEEFFHTMKQNLSEYNQRIIFVNSFVSGNDFQNVELVKNSGTARAVERENKIVRSDSLESILKNSNLGKCILLKTDTDGFDFEILLSSLSIIKEDSPILYWENEISSLKDIELAKDLLYKLAGMNYSKYIVLDNFGNPLTYEGTPQLLEQINEYLFNNIHSKNNTFYYTDIVAFPDKYSHLISQIASEYNAFIRSSKVYP
;
A
#
# COMPACT_ATOMS: atom_id res chain seq x y z
N MET A 1 -37.49 -11.46 48.71
CA MET A 1 -38.44 -12.36 48.01
C MET A 1 -37.61 -13.34 47.19
N SER A 2 -37.91 -14.64 47.17
CA SER A 2 -37.14 -15.57 46.32
C SER A 2 -37.47 -15.29 44.86
N MET A 3 -36.52 -14.73 44.12
CA MET A 3 -36.68 -14.54 42.68
C MET A 3 -36.54 -15.91 42.00
N LYS A 4 -37.34 -16.16 40.96
CA LYS A 4 -37.21 -17.37 40.15
C LYS A 4 -36.30 -17.08 38.97
N CYS A 5 -35.52 -18.08 38.56
CA CYS A 5 -34.66 -17.99 37.39
C CYS A 5 -35.52 -17.82 36.14
N LYS A 6 -35.26 -16.76 35.36
CA LYS A 6 -36.00 -16.43 34.13
C LYS A 6 -35.79 -17.45 33.00
N VAL A 7 -34.79 -18.34 33.11
CA VAL A 7 -34.51 -19.41 32.14
C VAL A 7 -35.11 -20.76 32.54
N CYS A 8 -34.87 -21.22 33.78
CA CYS A 8 -35.22 -22.59 34.21
C CYS A 8 -36.21 -22.68 35.37
N ALA A 9 -36.77 -21.56 35.84
CA ALA A 9 -37.74 -21.45 36.93
C ALA A 9 -37.30 -22.04 38.30
N SER A 10 -36.01 -22.37 38.46
CA SER A 10 -35.42 -22.76 39.74
C SER A 10 -35.22 -21.56 40.67
N ASP A 11 -34.94 -21.80 41.95
CA ASP A 11 -34.65 -20.73 42.92
C ASP A 11 -33.30 -20.06 42.62
N THR A 12 -33.26 -18.73 42.75
CA THR A 12 -32.03 -17.94 42.69
C THR A 12 -31.65 -17.41 44.06
N ASP A 13 -30.35 -17.23 44.25
CA ASP A 13 -29.76 -16.63 45.45
C ASP A 13 -29.19 -15.25 45.11
N LEU A 14 -29.12 -14.35 46.10
CA LEU A 14 -28.45 -13.05 45.94
C LEU A 14 -26.98 -13.29 45.58
N PHE A 15 -26.56 -12.77 44.44
CA PHE A 15 -25.24 -12.98 43.87
C PHE A 15 -24.31 -11.80 44.13
N ALA A 16 -24.75 -10.58 43.86
CA ALA A 16 -23.96 -9.36 44.01
C ALA A 16 -24.87 -8.14 44.12
N GLN A 17 -24.32 -7.03 44.59
CA GLN A 17 -24.94 -5.71 44.44
C GLN A 17 -24.05 -4.87 43.53
N GLY A 18 -24.65 -4.05 42.66
CA GLY A 18 -23.93 -3.18 41.72
C GLY A 18 -24.57 -1.81 41.62
N ILE A 19 -23.80 -0.85 41.11
CA ILE A 19 -24.30 0.49 40.79
C ILE A 19 -24.32 0.62 39.26
N LEU A 20 -25.51 0.75 38.67
CA LEU A 20 -25.71 0.96 37.24
C LEU A 20 -25.87 2.44 36.89
N LEU A 21 -25.34 2.85 35.73
CA LEU A 21 -25.36 4.24 35.25
C LEU A 21 -24.77 5.25 36.26
N GLY A 22 -23.93 4.77 37.20
CA GLY A 22 -23.40 5.56 38.31
C GLY A 22 -24.45 6.05 39.32
N LYS A 23 -25.70 5.55 39.26
CA LYS A 23 -26.86 6.12 39.97
C LYS A 23 -27.76 5.08 40.64
N TYR A 24 -27.98 3.93 40.00
CA TYR A 24 -28.96 2.94 40.43
C TYR A 24 -28.29 1.79 41.17
N GLU A 25 -28.57 1.64 42.47
CA GLU A 25 -28.17 0.44 43.23
C GLU A 25 -29.11 -0.71 42.90
N ILE A 26 -28.57 -1.83 42.43
CA ILE A 26 -29.36 -2.98 41.97
C ILE A 26 -28.80 -4.30 42.49
N ASP A 27 -29.69 -5.27 42.69
CA ASP A 27 -29.34 -6.63 43.10
C ASP A 27 -29.22 -7.57 41.88
N TYR A 28 -28.11 -8.30 41.80
CA TYR A 28 -27.93 -9.43 40.90
C TYR A 28 -28.24 -10.74 41.63
N PHE A 29 -28.93 -11.66 40.97
CA PHE A 29 -29.30 -12.97 41.47
C PHE A 29 -28.75 -14.07 40.56
N GLN A 30 -28.16 -15.12 41.14
CA GLN A 30 -27.62 -16.27 40.39
C GLN A 30 -28.47 -17.50 40.64
N CYS A 31 -28.81 -18.21 39.57
CA CYS A 31 -29.55 -19.46 39.63
C CYS A 31 -28.68 -20.61 40.14
N SER A 32 -29.11 -21.26 41.22
CA SER A 32 -28.45 -22.43 41.81
C SER A 32 -28.42 -23.65 40.87
N ASN A 33 -29.36 -23.74 39.93
CA ASN A 33 -29.46 -24.86 38.99
C ASN A 33 -28.64 -24.63 37.71
N CYS A 34 -28.94 -23.59 36.92
CA CYS A 34 -28.29 -23.37 35.62
C CYS A 34 -27.16 -22.33 35.64
N GLY A 35 -26.95 -21.61 36.74
CA GLY A 35 -25.88 -20.61 36.87
C GLY A 35 -26.17 -19.26 36.19
N PHE A 36 -27.32 -19.10 35.52
CA PHE A 36 -27.77 -17.84 34.95
C PHE A 36 -27.80 -16.72 35.98
N VAL A 37 -27.25 -15.55 35.64
CA VAL A 37 -27.28 -14.36 36.48
C VAL A 37 -28.26 -13.37 35.86
N GLN A 38 -29.13 -12.82 36.69
CA GLN A 38 -30.17 -11.86 36.29
C GLN A 38 -30.26 -10.75 37.34
N THR A 39 -30.68 -9.56 36.92
CA THR A 39 -31.03 -8.50 37.88
C THR A 39 -32.45 -8.68 38.42
N GLU A 40 -32.82 -7.85 39.40
CA GLU A 40 -34.23 -7.54 39.68
C GLU A 40 -34.96 -6.94 38.46
N GLU A 41 -36.26 -6.66 38.60
CA GLU A 41 -37.03 -6.05 37.50
C GLU A 41 -36.42 -4.69 37.09
N PRO A 42 -35.94 -4.55 35.84
CA PRO A 42 -34.96 -3.54 35.52
C PRO A 42 -35.62 -2.20 35.17
N TYR A 43 -36.01 -1.45 36.20
CA TYR A 43 -36.76 -0.19 36.11
C TYR A 43 -35.96 0.99 35.52
N TRP A 44 -34.66 0.84 35.29
CA TRP A 44 -33.76 1.87 34.73
C TRP A 44 -33.53 1.74 33.22
N LEU A 45 -34.00 0.66 32.58
CA LEU A 45 -33.67 0.38 31.17
C LEU A 45 -34.15 1.46 30.21
N GLU A 46 -35.26 2.14 30.49
CA GLU A 46 -35.71 3.26 29.63
C GLU A 46 -34.66 4.38 29.55
N GLU A 47 -33.91 4.64 30.63
CA GLU A 47 -32.78 5.58 30.62
C GLU A 47 -31.55 4.96 29.95
N ALA A 48 -31.29 3.67 30.16
CA ALA A 48 -30.16 2.98 29.53
C ALA A 48 -30.27 2.93 27.99
N TYR A 49 -31.49 2.88 27.44
CA TYR A 49 -31.77 2.86 26.00
C TYR A 49 -32.07 4.24 25.39
N SER A 50 -31.83 5.35 26.11
CA SER A 50 -32.05 6.68 25.53
C SER A 50 -31.10 7.00 24.36
N ASP A 51 -29.93 6.35 24.33
CA ASP A 51 -29.02 6.32 23.20
C ASP A 51 -28.94 4.87 22.67
N ALA A 52 -29.14 4.68 21.36
CA ALA A 52 -29.28 3.35 20.77
C ALA A 52 -27.99 2.52 20.84
N ILE A 53 -26.81 3.16 20.86
CA ILE A 53 -25.49 2.54 21.01
C ILE A 53 -24.66 3.40 21.97
N ALA A 54 -23.96 2.76 22.90
CA ALA A 54 -23.12 3.46 23.87
C ALA A 54 -21.91 4.12 23.19
N LYS A 55 -21.58 5.37 23.58
CA LYS A 55 -20.38 6.10 23.09
C LYS A 55 -19.06 5.36 23.39
N THR A 56 -19.10 4.36 24.26
CA THR A 56 -18.01 3.50 24.68
C THR A 56 -17.82 2.27 23.78
N ASP A 57 -18.73 1.97 22.86
CA ASP A 57 -18.62 0.83 21.93
C ASP A 57 -17.71 1.15 20.73
N VAL A 58 -16.41 1.33 21.01
CA VAL A 58 -15.37 1.59 20.01
C VAL A 58 -15.09 0.39 19.10
N GLY A 59 -15.65 -0.79 19.41
CA GLY A 59 -15.41 -2.05 18.68
C GLY A 59 -16.39 -2.34 17.55
N LEU A 60 -17.42 -1.50 17.35
CA LEU A 60 -18.57 -1.77 16.47
C LEU A 60 -18.17 -2.27 15.07
N VAL A 61 -17.29 -1.55 14.36
CA VAL A 61 -16.90 -1.89 12.96
C VAL A 61 -16.08 -3.18 12.92
N CYS A 62 -15.07 -3.30 13.78
CA CYS A 62 -14.21 -4.48 13.84
C CYS A 62 -15.01 -5.75 14.18
N ARG A 63 -15.90 -5.65 15.17
CA ARG A 63 -16.79 -6.77 15.59
C ARG A 63 -17.69 -7.21 14.44
N ASN A 64 -18.34 -6.27 13.75
CA ASN A 64 -19.18 -6.56 12.59
C ASN A 64 -18.39 -7.26 11.47
N ASN A 65 -17.13 -6.87 11.22
CA ASN A 65 -16.26 -7.49 10.23
C ASN A 65 -15.82 -8.91 10.62
N ASN A 66 -15.51 -9.15 11.89
CA ASN A 66 -15.13 -10.49 12.37
C ASN A 66 -16.32 -11.46 12.36
N LEU A 67 -17.48 -10.97 12.80
CA LEU A 67 -18.72 -11.74 12.81
C LEU A 67 -19.21 -12.03 11.39
N SER A 68 -19.03 -11.11 10.42
CA SER A 68 -19.44 -11.34 9.03
C SER A 68 -18.63 -12.44 8.38
N HIS A 69 -17.30 -12.45 8.55
CA HIS A 69 -16.45 -13.53 8.06
C HIS A 69 -16.81 -14.88 8.67
N SER A 70 -16.95 -14.94 10.00
CA SER A 70 -17.31 -16.17 10.71
C SER A 70 -18.69 -16.68 10.29
N SER A 71 -19.66 -15.78 10.16
CA SER A 71 -21.03 -16.10 9.75
C SER A 71 -21.07 -16.57 8.30
N ALA A 72 -20.39 -15.88 7.38
CA ALA A 72 -20.32 -16.26 5.98
C ALA A 72 -19.74 -17.66 5.81
N TYR A 73 -18.66 -17.97 6.53
CA TYR A 73 -18.03 -19.29 6.49
C TYR A 73 -18.94 -20.39 7.07
N ILE A 74 -19.52 -20.16 8.26
CA ILE A 74 -20.49 -21.07 8.89
C ILE A 74 -21.67 -21.33 7.96
N ILE A 75 -22.24 -20.27 7.37
CA ILE A 75 -23.39 -20.37 6.47
C ILE A 75 -23.01 -21.14 5.21
N PHE A 76 -21.88 -20.80 4.59
CA PHE A 76 -21.43 -21.41 3.33
C PHE A 76 -21.23 -22.92 3.47
N HIS A 77 -20.61 -23.37 4.57
CA HIS A 77 -20.26 -24.78 4.76
C HIS A 77 -21.33 -25.61 5.47
N LEU A 78 -22.13 -25.02 6.36
CA LEU A 78 -23.06 -25.77 7.22
C LEU A 78 -24.54 -25.55 6.87
N PHE A 79 -24.88 -24.49 6.15
CA PHE A 79 -26.27 -24.10 5.84
C PHE A 79 -26.51 -23.91 4.34
N ASN A 80 -27.78 -23.76 3.96
CA ASN A 80 -28.11 -23.44 2.58
C ASN A 80 -27.79 -21.96 2.30
N HIS A 81 -26.59 -21.67 1.79
CA HIS A 81 -26.11 -20.31 1.54
C HIS A 81 -26.89 -19.52 0.47
N GLU A 82 -27.78 -20.18 -0.28
CA GLU A 82 -28.73 -19.54 -1.22
C GLU A 82 -30.07 -19.16 -0.58
N ALA A 83 -30.25 -19.44 0.71
CA ALA A 83 -31.48 -19.10 1.43
C ALA A 83 -31.49 -17.65 1.93
N LYS A 84 -32.59 -17.28 2.58
CA LYS A 84 -32.73 -15.99 3.28
C LYS A 84 -32.24 -16.10 4.72
N PHE A 85 -31.58 -15.04 5.17
CA PHE A 85 -31.07 -14.91 6.53
C PHE A 85 -31.62 -13.64 7.18
N LEU A 86 -31.64 -13.61 8.51
CA LEU A 86 -32.13 -12.47 9.27
C LEU A 86 -31.17 -12.16 10.40
N ASP A 87 -30.87 -10.88 10.58
CA ASP A 87 -30.18 -10.37 11.76
C ASP A 87 -31.18 -9.75 12.74
N TYR A 88 -31.23 -10.31 13.95
CA TYR A 88 -32.14 -9.93 15.03
C TYR A 88 -31.40 -9.06 16.05
N GLY A 89 -31.69 -7.75 16.03
CA GLY A 89 -30.86 -6.72 16.68
C GLY A 89 -29.86 -6.10 15.70
N GLY A 90 -30.32 -5.73 14.50
CA GLY A 90 -29.45 -5.36 13.39
C GLY A 90 -28.73 -4.01 13.51
N ASP A 91 -28.86 -3.27 14.63
CA ASP A 91 -28.19 -1.99 14.88
C ASP A 91 -28.30 -1.00 13.70
N TYR A 92 -27.20 -0.30 13.35
CA TYR A 92 -27.10 0.54 12.17
C TYR A 92 -27.13 -0.26 10.84
N GLY A 93 -27.13 -1.58 10.86
CA GLY A 93 -27.21 -2.44 9.67
C GLY A 93 -25.89 -2.76 9.00
N LEU A 94 -24.78 -2.48 9.66
CA LEU A 94 -23.44 -2.67 9.10
C LEU A 94 -23.18 -4.15 8.79
N PHE A 95 -23.47 -5.05 9.73
CA PHE A 95 -23.36 -6.50 9.53
C PHE A 95 -24.16 -6.96 8.30
N VAL A 96 -25.44 -6.57 8.23
CA VAL A 96 -26.32 -6.93 7.13
C VAL A 96 -25.81 -6.41 5.79
N ARG A 97 -25.31 -5.18 5.74
CA ARG A 97 -24.69 -4.64 4.51
C ARG A 97 -23.50 -5.49 4.08
N ILE A 98 -22.56 -5.77 4.99
CA ILE A 98 -21.38 -6.59 4.68
C ILE A 98 -21.78 -7.98 4.18
N MET A 99 -22.74 -8.64 4.84
CA MET A 99 -23.20 -9.97 4.43
C MET A 99 -23.86 -9.97 3.04
N ARG A 100 -24.62 -8.93 2.69
CA ARG A 100 -25.22 -8.76 1.36
C ARG A 100 -24.18 -8.47 0.30
N ASP A 101 -23.17 -7.68 0.64
CA ASP A 101 -22.05 -7.38 -0.27
C ASP A 101 -21.20 -8.64 -0.53
N LEU A 102 -21.11 -9.55 0.45
CA LEU A 102 -20.56 -10.91 0.30
C LEU A 102 -21.51 -11.89 -0.42
N GLY A 103 -22.69 -11.44 -0.84
CA GLY A 103 -23.65 -12.20 -1.63
C GLY A 103 -24.76 -12.91 -0.85
N PHE A 104 -24.78 -12.86 0.48
CA PHE A 104 -25.80 -13.55 1.29
C PHE A 104 -27.07 -12.70 1.45
N ASP A 105 -28.25 -13.27 1.22
CA ASP A 105 -29.53 -12.52 1.24
C ASP A 105 -30.04 -12.27 2.66
N PHE A 106 -29.35 -11.36 3.38
CA PHE A 106 -29.67 -10.95 4.74
C PHE A 106 -30.72 -9.85 4.81
N TYR A 107 -31.61 -9.98 5.79
CA TYR A 107 -32.59 -8.98 6.20
C TYR A 107 -32.32 -8.59 7.66
N TRP A 108 -32.95 -7.52 8.16
CA TRP A 108 -32.79 -7.11 9.56
C TRP A 108 -34.11 -6.77 10.26
N ILE A 109 -34.09 -6.87 11.59
CA ILE A 109 -35.08 -6.29 12.49
C ILE A 109 -34.38 -5.72 13.73
N ASP A 110 -34.76 -4.51 14.14
CA ASP A 110 -34.30 -3.89 15.38
C ASP A 110 -35.45 -3.10 16.05
N LYS A 111 -35.51 -3.12 17.38
CA LYS A 111 -36.56 -2.44 18.17
C LYS A 111 -36.16 -1.03 18.62
N PHE A 112 -34.86 -0.72 18.67
CA PHE A 112 -34.31 0.47 19.34
C PHE A 112 -33.44 1.32 18.41
N CYS A 113 -32.82 0.73 17.39
CA CYS A 113 -31.92 1.43 16.48
C CYS A 113 -32.56 1.73 15.12
N THR A 114 -32.27 2.92 14.57
CA THR A 114 -32.56 3.24 13.18
C THR A 114 -31.41 2.81 12.30
N ASN A 115 -31.66 1.86 11.40
CA ASN A 115 -30.65 1.33 10.50
C ASN A 115 -30.17 2.38 9.48
N LEU A 116 -28.84 2.49 9.30
CA LEU A 116 -28.19 3.42 8.37
C LEU A 116 -27.74 2.74 7.07
N PHE A 117 -27.18 1.52 7.15
CA PHE A 117 -26.44 0.87 6.06
C PHE A 117 -27.26 -0.12 5.22
N ALA A 118 -28.37 -0.62 5.75
CA ALA A 118 -29.23 -1.64 5.13
C ALA A 118 -30.71 -1.23 5.07
N LYS A 119 -31.00 0.07 4.95
CA LYS A 119 -32.37 0.59 4.74
C LYS A 119 -33.04 -0.08 3.53
N GLY A 120 -34.30 -0.48 3.66
CA GLY A 120 -35.07 -1.16 2.61
C GLY A 120 -34.94 -2.69 2.60
N PHE A 121 -34.19 -3.26 3.55
CA PHE A 121 -34.04 -4.71 3.76
C PHE A 121 -34.60 -5.16 5.11
N GLU A 122 -35.63 -4.48 5.60
CA GLU A 122 -36.37 -4.84 6.80
C GLU A 122 -37.15 -6.15 6.60
N ILE A 123 -37.44 -6.85 7.69
CA ILE A 123 -38.38 -7.97 7.66
C ILE A 123 -39.76 -7.52 7.13
N ASP A 124 -40.29 -8.26 6.15
CA ASP A 124 -41.63 -8.03 5.62
C ASP A 124 -42.68 -8.51 6.63
N LYS A 125 -43.42 -7.57 7.24
CA LYS A 125 -44.47 -7.84 8.23
C LYS A 125 -45.62 -8.72 7.69
N SER A 126 -45.71 -8.92 6.38
CA SER A 126 -46.71 -9.77 5.71
C SER A 126 -46.18 -11.16 5.32
N ALA A 127 -44.87 -11.38 5.37
CA ALA A 127 -44.25 -12.64 4.99
C ALA A 127 -44.12 -13.58 6.21
N ASN A 128 -44.89 -14.67 6.21
CA ASN A 128 -44.62 -15.86 7.03
C ASN A 128 -43.39 -16.63 6.48
N GLY A 129 -42.26 -15.95 6.29
CA GLY A 129 -41.04 -16.52 5.72
C GLY A 129 -40.17 -17.16 6.80
N SER A 130 -39.92 -18.46 6.71
CA SER A 130 -38.90 -19.12 7.52
C SER A 130 -37.50 -18.78 7.00
N TYR A 131 -36.65 -18.21 7.84
CA TYR A 131 -35.24 -17.96 7.52
C TYR A 131 -34.41 -19.23 7.74
N GLU A 132 -33.41 -19.50 6.90
CA GLU A 132 -32.53 -20.66 7.08
C GLU A 132 -31.76 -20.55 8.38
N LEU A 133 -31.29 -19.34 8.73
CA LEU A 133 -30.60 -19.05 9.97
C LEU A 133 -30.88 -17.60 10.39
N VAL A 134 -31.02 -17.40 11.70
CA VAL A 134 -31.11 -16.07 12.33
C VAL A 134 -29.80 -15.79 13.06
N THR A 135 -29.19 -14.64 12.79
CA THR A 135 -28.11 -14.09 13.62
C THR A 135 -28.69 -13.21 14.72
N ALA A 136 -28.06 -13.22 15.90
CA ALA A 136 -28.48 -12.43 17.05
C ALA A 136 -27.24 -12.05 17.86
N PHE A 137 -26.52 -11.03 17.40
CA PHE A 137 -25.26 -10.59 18.00
C PHE A 137 -25.49 -9.47 19.00
N GLU A 138 -24.88 -9.57 20.19
CA GLU A 138 -24.97 -8.59 21.29
C GLU A 138 -26.42 -8.26 21.72
N VAL A 139 -27.33 -9.24 21.69
CA VAL A 139 -28.73 -9.03 22.13
C VAL A 139 -29.14 -9.90 23.31
N PHE A 140 -28.43 -10.99 23.56
CA PHE A 140 -28.84 -11.99 24.56
C PHE A 140 -28.72 -11.43 25.99
N GLU A 141 -27.68 -10.65 26.24
CA GLU A 141 -27.36 -9.94 27.47
C GLU A 141 -28.38 -8.88 27.86
N HIS A 142 -29.15 -8.41 26.88
CA HIS A 142 -30.17 -7.37 27.01
C HIS A 142 -31.57 -7.92 27.25
N PHE A 143 -31.78 -9.22 27.12
CA PHE A 143 -33.13 -9.78 27.24
C PHE A 143 -33.64 -9.73 28.67
N VAL A 144 -34.68 -8.91 28.91
CA VAL A 144 -35.42 -8.88 30.17
C VAL A 144 -36.10 -10.22 30.45
N ASN A 145 -36.64 -10.86 29.40
CA ASN A 145 -37.29 -12.17 29.41
C ASN A 145 -36.66 -13.09 28.35
N PRO A 146 -35.51 -13.73 28.61
CA PRO A 146 -34.76 -14.51 27.61
C PRO A 146 -35.58 -15.58 26.91
N ILE A 147 -36.43 -16.30 27.64
CA ILE A 147 -37.25 -17.38 27.10
C ILE A 147 -38.26 -16.88 26.06
N GLU A 148 -38.86 -15.72 26.30
CA GLU A 148 -39.86 -15.14 25.39
C GLU A 148 -39.19 -14.63 24.10
N GLU A 149 -38.06 -13.95 24.21
CA GLU A 149 -37.31 -13.46 23.05
C GLU A 149 -36.75 -14.62 22.21
N ILE A 150 -36.23 -15.68 22.84
CA ILE A 150 -35.80 -16.89 22.13
C ILE A 150 -37.00 -17.58 21.45
N GLU A 151 -38.18 -17.63 22.07
CA GLU A 151 -39.39 -18.13 21.42
C GLU A 151 -39.81 -17.28 20.22
N ASN A 152 -39.56 -15.97 20.23
CA ASN A 152 -39.80 -15.09 19.09
C ASN A 152 -38.82 -15.37 17.95
N ILE A 153 -37.52 -15.54 18.26
CA ILE A 153 -36.51 -15.93 17.26
C ILE A 153 -36.82 -17.30 16.67
N LEU A 154 -37.25 -18.27 17.49
CA LEU A 154 -37.60 -19.63 17.04
C LEU A 154 -38.83 -19.69 16.13
N LYS A 155 -39.69 -18.65 16.12
CA LYS A 155 -40.77 -18.52 15.11
C LYS A 155 -40.22 -18.17 13.72
N LEU A 156 -39.02 -17.58 13.66
CA LEU A 156 -38.36 -17.12 12.43
C LEU A 156 -37.40 -18.18 11.88
N SER A 157 -36.59 -18.81 12.74
CA SER A 157 -35.72 -19.92 12.38
C SER A 157 -35.42 -20.86 13.55
N ARG A 158 -35.23 -22.14 13.26
CA ARG A 158 -34.74 -23.16 14.20
C ARG A 158 -33.20 -23.19 14.30
N ASN A 159 -32.50 -22.38 13.50
CA ASN A 159 -31.05 -22.23 13.52
C ASN A 159 -30.70 -20.81 13.96
N ILE A 160 -30.02 -20.69 15.10
CA ILE A 160 -29.68 -19.40 15.72
C ILE A 160 -28.17 -19.35 15.94
N LEU A 161 -27.49 -18.44 15.25
CA LEU A 161 -26.09 -18.08 15.49
C LEU A 161 -26.07 -16.78 16.30
N PHE A 162 -25.49 -16.78 17.49
CA PHE A 162 -25.60 -15.63 18.39
C PHE A 162 -24.30 -15.39 19.14
N SER A 163 -24.10 -14.15 19.56
CA SER A 163 -23.01 -13.79 20.47
C SER A 163 -23.54 -13.46 21.85
N THR A 164 -22.77 -13.89 22.85
CA THR A 164 -22.86 -13.44 24.25
C THR A 164 -21.69 -14.04 25.00
N GLU A 165 -21.03 -13.26 25.86
CA GLU A 165 -19.95 -13.78 26.68
C GLU A 165 -20.47 -14.65 27.82
N LEU A 166 -19.87 -15.84 27.96
CA LEU A 166 -20.23 -16.76 29.03
C LEU A 166 -19.57 -16.36 30.35
N LEU A 167 -20.34 -16.37 31.43
CA LEU A 167 -19.85 -16.10 32.79
C LEU A 167 -18.64 -17.00 33.10
N PRO A 168 -17.46 -16.42 33.37
CA PRO A 168 -16.24 -17.17 33.62
C PRO A 168 -16.33 -18.09 34.84
N LYS A 169 -15.52 -19.17 34.85
CA LYS A 169 -15.52 -20.17 35.94
C LYS A 169 -15.15 -19.60 37.32
N ASN A 170 -14.36 -18.52 37.37
CA ASN A 170 -14.05 -17.79 38.60
C ASN A 170 -15.25 -16.98 39.14
N ASN A 171 -16.39 -16.98 38.42
CA ASN A 171 -17.68 -16.42 38.82
C ASN A 171 -17.58 -14.94 39.27
N PRO A 172 -16.99 -14.07 38.42
CA PRO A 172 -16.67 -12.70 38.80
C PRO A 172 -17.92 -11.87 39.08
N LYS A 173 -17.79 -10.92 40.00
CA LYS A 173 -18.84 -9.96 40.36
C LYS A 173 -18.90 -8.79 39.35
N PRO A 174 -19.98 -7.98 39.34
CA PRO A 174 -20.18 -6.90 38.37
C PRO A 174 -19.04 -5.89 38.23
N ASN A 175 -18.26 -5.67 39.30
CA ASN A 175 -17.09 -4.79 39.30
C ASN A 175 -15.77 -5.49 38.96
N GLU A 176 -15.79 -6.81 38.74
CA GLU A 176 -14.61 -7.65 38.50
C GLU A 176 -14.52 -8.14 37.04
N TRP A 177 -15.58 -7.96 36.26
CA TRP A 177 -15.63 -8.38 34.87
C TRP A 177 -16.34 -7.32 34.01
N TRP A 178 -15.61 -6.81 33.03
CA TRP A 178 -16.02 -5.70 32.17
C TRP A 178 -17.34 -5.94 31.45
N TYR A 179 -17.67 -7.21 31.15
CA TYR A 179 -18.89 -7.59 30.41
C TYR A 179 -20.19 -7.34 31.17
N TYR A 180 -20.15 -7.03 32.48
CA TYR A 180 -21.34 -6.53 33.18
C TYR A 180 -21.70 -5.08 32.79
N ALA A 181 -20.77 -4.35 32.16
CA ALA A 181 -20.93 -2.99 31.64
C ALA A 181 -21.76 -2.07 32.57
N PRO A 182 -21.38 -1.91 33.85
CA PRO A 182 -22.23 -1.22 34.83
C PRO A 182 -22.47 0.27 34.49
N TYR A 183 -21.58 0.88 33.72
CA TYR A 183 -21.69 2.26 33.25
C TYR A 183 -22.75 2.44 32.15
N GLU A 184 -23.11 1.39 31.41
CA GLU A 184 -24.16 1.38 30.39
C GLU A 184 -25.48 0.83 30.95
N GLY A 185 -25.42 -0.13 31.89
CA GLY A 185 -26.60 -0.65 32.58
C GLY A 185 -27.54 -1.50 31.72
N GLN A 186 -27.14 -1.85 30.50
CA GLN A 186 -27.94 -2.64 29.55
C GLN A 186 -27.71 -4.16 29.68
N HIS A 187 -26.58 -4.60 30.23
CA HIS A 187 -26.24 -6.03 30.39
C HIS A 187 -26.88 -6.58 31.67
N ILE A 188 -28.07 -7.18 31.52
CA ILE A 188 -28.92 -7.61 32.64
C ILE A 188 -29.12 -9.13 32.73
N SER A 189 -28.71 -9.86 31.69
CA SER A 189 -28.90 -11.32 31.55
C SER A 189 -27.58 -12.00 31.20
N ILE A 190 -26.90 -12.63 32.15
CA ILE A 190 -25.58 -13.24 31.91
C ILE A 190 -25.70 -14.77 31.91
N TYR A 191 -25.21 -15.39 30.83
CA TYR A 191 -25.36 -16.82 30.58
C TYR A 191 -24.13 -17.61 31.03
N THR A 192 -24.36 -18.86 31.42
CA THR A 192 -23.29 -19.86 31.53
C THR A 192 -23.47 -20.88 30.41
N CYS A 193 -22.44 -21.67 30.11
CA CYS A 193 -22.56 -22.80 29.19
C CYS A 193 -23.72 -23.74 29.63
N LYS A 194 -23.92 -23.95 30.93
CA LYS A 194 -25.02 -24.75 31.47
C LYS A 194 -26.38 -24.10 31.21
N THR A 195 -26.47 -22.77 31.28
CA THR A 195 -27.70 -22.04 30.93
C THR A 195 -28.07 -22.27 29.48
N LEU A 196 -27.12 -22.12 28.56
CA LEU A 196 -27.36 -22.35 27.13
C LEU A 196 -27.74 -23.81 26.85
N GLN A 197 -27.12 -24.78 27.54
CA GLN A 197 -27.47 -26.19 27.40
C GLN A 197 -28.92 -26.46 27.85
N VAL A 198 -29.36 -25.86 28.97
CA VAL A 198 -30.76 -25.98 29.43
C VAL A 198 -31.75 -25.41 28.41
N ILE A 199 -31.39 -24.30 27.75
CA ILE A 199 -32.19 -23.72 26.66
C ILE A 199 -32.25 -24.68 25.46
N ALA A 200 -31.11 -25.24 25.05
CA ALA A 200 -31.03 -26.20 23.96
C ALA A 200 -31.91 -27.44 24.23
N ASP A 201 -31.78 -28.02 25.43
CA ASP A 201 -32.56 -29.19 25.87
C ASP A 201 -34.06 -28.89 25.88
N LYS A 202 -34.46 -27.71 26.37
CA LYS A 202 -35.87 -27.28 26.44
C LYS A 202 -36.54 -27.26 25.07
N TYR A 203 -35.81 -26.82 24.03
CA TYR A 203 -36.34 -26.70 22.66
C TYR A 203 -35.90 -27.83 21.74
N ASN A 204 -35.30 -28.90 22.29
CA ASN A 204 -34.78 -30.04 21.53
C ASN A 204 -33.86 -29.61 20.38
N LEU A 205 -32.87 -28.78 20.71
CA LEU A 205 -31.81 -28.26 19.83
C LEU A 205 -30.44 -28.76 20.31
N ASN A 206 -29.47 -28.75 19.41
CA ASN A 206 -28.07 -29.00 19.75
C ASN A 206 -27.37 -27.65 19.97
N LEU A 207 -26.53 -27.57 21.00
CA LEU A 207 -25.69 -26.41 21.29
C LEU A 207 -24.25 -26.70 20.84
N TYR A 208 -23.68 -25.76 20.09
CA TYR A 208 -22.25 -25.69 19.79
C TYR A 208 -21.73 -24.32 20.23
N THR A 209 -20.56 -24.29 20.85
CA THR A 209 -19.94 -23.05 21.37
C THR A 209 -18.44 -23.10 21.12
N ASN A 210 -17.83 -21.95 20.83
CA ASN A 210 -16.37 -21.83 20.81
C ASN A 210 -15.77 -21.76 22.23
N GLY A 211 -16.59 -21.57 23.26
CA GLY A 211 -16.20 -21.48 24.66
C GLY A 211 -16.03 -20.06 25.20
N SER A 212 -16.20 -19.03 24.37
CA SER A 212 -16.22 -17.63 24.75
C SER A 212 -17.53 -16.97 24.30
N GLY A 213 -17.49 -16.27 23.17
CA GLY A 213 -18.53 -15.33 22.75
C GLY A 213 -19.41 -15.77 21.58
N LEU A 214 -19.11 -16.87 20.85
CA LEU A 214 -19.89 -17.29 19.67
C LEU A 214 -20.55 -18.67 19.84
N HIS A 215 -21.86 -18.75 19.58
CA HIS A 215 -22.68 -19.91 19.88
C HIS A 215 -23.68 -20.22 18.76
N LEU A 216 -23.96 -21.50 18.54
CA LEU A 216 -24.93 -21.98 17.57
C LEU A 216 -25.94 -22.93 18.24
N LEU A 217 -27.23 -22.60 18.14
CA LEU A 217 -28.34 -23.50 18.44
C LEU A 217 -28.96 -23.99 17.12
N THR A 218 -28.99 -25.31 16.90
CA THR A 218 -29.50 -25.87 15.64
C THR A 218 -30.07 -27.27 15.80
N GLU A 219 -31.01 -27.64 14.94
CA GLU A 219 -31.50 -29.03 14.81
C GLU A 219 -30.47 -29.95 14.16
N LYS A 220 -29.48 -29.39 13.45
CA LYS A 220 -28.42 -30.16 12.79
C LYS A 220 -27.51 -30.80 13.83
N LYS A 221 -27.18 -32.07 13.58
CA LYS A 221 -26.11 -32.77 14.29
C LYS A 221 -24.81 -32.51 13.57
N LEU A 222 -23.91 -31.78 14.22
CA LEU A 222 -22.61 -31.35 13.73
C LEU A 222 -21.52 -31.96 14.61
N ALA A 223 -20.26 -31.81 14.21
CA ALA A 223 -19.13 -32.21 15.04
C ALA A 223 -19.08 -31.34 16.33
N PRO A 224 -18.75 -31.90 17.51
CA PRO A 224 -18.74 -31.15 18.77
C PRO A 224 -17.80 -29.94 18.79
N ASP A 225 -16.71 -30.00 18.04
CA ASP A 225 -15.66 -28.99 17.90
C ASP A 225 -15.82 -28.10 16.66
N ILE A 226 -16.95 -28.21 15.93
CA ILE A 226 -17.12 -27.56 14.63
C ILE A 226 -16.89 -26.05 14.66
N LEU A 227 -17.34 -25.33 15.70
CA LEU A 227 -17.12 -23.88 15.81
C LEU A 227 -15.68 -23.52 16.21
N GLN A 228 -14.94 -24.44 16.86
CA GLN A 228 -13.53 -24.23 17.21
C GLN A 228 -12.60 -24.52 16.03
N THR A 229 -12.93 -25.52 15.22
CA THR A 229 -12.17 -25.85 14.01
C THR A 229 -12.39 -24.80 12.92
N LEU A 230 -13.63 -24.42 12.66
CA LEU A 230 -13.97 -23.46 11.61
C LEU A 230 -13.55 -22.01 11.94
N SER A 231 -13.24 -21.70 13.21
CA SER A 231 -12.69 -20.39 13.60
C SER A 231 -11.16 -20.31 13.49
N GLN A 232 -10.47 -21.43 13.25
CA GLN A 232 -9.00 -21.51 13.16
C GLN A 232 -8.49 -21.64 11.71
N ASP A 233 -9.35 -22.05 10.77
CA ASP A 233 -9.00 -22.13 9.36
C ASP A 233 -9.19 -20.75 8.68
N GLN A 234 -8.17 -20.24 8.01
CA GLN A 234 -8.34 -19.09 7.11
C GLN A 234 -9.34 -19.47 6.01
N PRO A 235 -10.36 -18.64 5.71
CA PRO A 235 -11.35 -18.99 4.73
C PRO A 235 -10.68 -19.16 3.36
N GLU A 236 -10.72 -20.37 2.80
CA GLU A 236 -10.66 -20.52 1.35
C GLU A 236 -11.71 -19.58 0.75
N ALA A 237 -11.33 -18.77 -0.25
CA ALA A 237 -12.22 -17.79 -0.86
C ALA A 237 -13.47 -18.47 -1.45
N PHE A 238 -14.56 -18.52 -0.69
CA PHE A 238 -15.86 -18.89 -1.21
C PHE A 238 -16.36 -17.75 -2.10
N ARG A 239 -16.61 -18.05 -3.37
CA ARG A 239 -17.00 -17.07 -4.39
C ARG A 239 -18.52 -17.03 -4.50
N LYS A 240 -19.15 -15.99 -3.95
CA LYS A 240 -20.53 -15.62 -4.24
C LYS A 240 -20.56 -14.23 -4.88
N GLU A 241 -21.43 -14.04 -5.87
CA GLU A 241 -21.63 -12.73 -6.48
C GLU A 241 -22.28 -11.78 -5.48
N SER A 242 -21.74 -10.56 -5.39
CA SER A 242 -22.27 -9.53 -4.51
C SER A 242 -23.72 -9.19 -4.86
N LEU A 243 -24.57 -9.01 -3.84
CA LEU A 243 -25.93 -8.52 -4.07
C LEU A 243 -25.98 -7.02 -4.36
N LEU A 244 -24.85 -6.30 -4.28
CA LEU A 244 -24.76 -4.84 -4.40
C LEU A 244 -25.48 -4.28 -5.63
N GLN A 245 -25.30 -4.87 -6.81
CA GLN A 245 -25.97 -4.42 -8.04
C GLN A 245 -27.49 -4.61 -7.98
N SER A 246 -27.94 -5.72 -7.38
CA SER A 246 -29.37 -6.02 -7.21
C SER A 246 -30.01 -5.13 -6.13
N ASP A 247 -29.23 -4.80 -5.09
CA ASP A 247 -29.61 -3.95 -3.98
C ASP A 247 -29.72 -2.50 -4.42
N TYR A 248 -28.77 -2.01 -5.22
CA TYR A 248 -28.82 -0.72 -5.88
C TYR A 248 -30.12 -0.58 -6.69
N SER A 249 -30.45 -1.61 -7.49
CA SER A 249 -31.69 -1.61 -8.28
C SER A 249 -32.96 -1.54 -7.40
N LYS A 250 -32.99 -2.25 -6.27
CA LYS A 250 -34.09 -2.17 -5.28
C LYS A 250 -34.15 -0.80 -4.59
N ALA A 251 -33.01 -0.24 -4.21
CA ALA A 251 -32.91 1.08 -3.59
C ALA A 251 -33.39 2.18 -4.54
N VAL A 252 -33.01 2.14 -5.82
CA VAL A 252 -33.48 3.06 -6.87
C VAL A 252 -35.01 2.97 -7.05
N ILE A 253 -35.58 1.75 -7.08
CA ILE A 253 -37.04 1.55 -7.15
C ILE A 253 -37.76 2.11 -5.91
N SER A 254 -37.15 1.99 -4.73
CA SER A 254 -37.69 2.53 -3.46
C SER A 254 -37.57 4.05 -3.36
N LEU A 255 -36.49 4.64 -3.88
CA LEU A 255 -36.21 6.08 -3.86
C LEU A 255 -37.10 6.86 -4.84
N MET A 256 -37.57 6.23 -5.92
CA MET A 256 -38.53 6.83 -6.86
C MET A 256 -39.92 7.13 -6.24
N ASN A 257 -40.15 6.85 -4.95
CA ASN A 257 -41.47 6.98 -4.34
C ASN A 257 -41.65 7.94 -3.14
N ILE A 258 -40.65 8.54 -2.47
CA ILE A 258 -40.94 9.42 -1.31
C ILE A 258 -39.97 10.61 -1.15
N HIS A 259 -40.55 11.81 -0.92
CA HIS A 259 -39.95 13.14 -0.68
C HIS A 259 -39.69 13.49 0.82
N HIS A 260 -38.64 14.31 1.06
CA HIS A 260 -38.42 15.41 2.06
C HIS A 260 -38.39 15.20 3.59
N THR A 261 -37.28 15.56 4.28
CA THR A 261 -37.02 16.79 5.13
C THR A 261 -35.87 16.66 6.17
N ASN A 262 -35.27 17.82 6.53
CA ASN A 262 -34.04 18.13 7.33
C ASN A 262 -34.16 18.02 8.88
N ASP A 263 -33.05 17.97 9.65
CA ASP A 263 -32.43 19.10 10.42
C ASP A 263 -31.34 18.64 11.46
N PHE A 264 -30.39 19.53 11.80
CA PHE A 264 -29.13 19.31 12.60
C PHE A 264 -29.21 19.69 14.10
N GLY A 265 -28.24 19.26 14.93
CA GLY A 265 -27.99 19.80 16.29
C GLY A 265 -26.65 19.40 16.96
N ASN A 266 -25.93 20.40 17.51
CA ASN A 266 -24.55 20.41 18.08
C ASN A 266 -24.37 19.79 19.50
N LEU A 267 -23.13 19.39 19.85
CA LEU A 267 -22.67 18.97 21.20
C LEU A 267 -21.25 19.55 21.54
N PRO A 268 -20.82 19.58 22.83
CA PRO A 268 -19.82 20.54 23.33
C PRO A 268 -18.37 20.01 23.49
N LYS A 269 -17.41 20.95 23.40
CA LYS A 269 -15.94 20.77 23.48
C LYS A 269 -15.37 20.54 24.90
N LYS A 270 -14.23 19.85 25.01
CA LYS A 270 -13.36 19.75 26.21
C LYS A 270 -11.92 20.14 25.88
N GLU A 271 -11.29 20.92 26.77
CA GLU A 271 -9.92 21.44 26.68
C GLU A 271 -8.84 20.39 27.06
N HIS A 272 -7.69 20.41 26.38
CA HIS A 272 -6.50 19.61 26.67
C HIS A 272 -5.28 20.48 27.05
N ASP A 273 -4.44 19.94 27.93
CA ASP A 273 -3.25 20.56 28.53
C ASP A 273 -2.00 20.30 27.66
N TYR A 274 -1.30 21.37 27.24
CA TYR A 274 -0.19 21.33 26.30
C TYR A 274 1.17 21.34 27.03
N SER A 275 1.80 20.17 27.16
CA SER A 275 3.23 20.05 27.49
C SER A 275 3.99 19.32 26.37
N THR A 276 5.20 19.79 26.07
CA THR A 276 6.04 19.40 24.92
C THR A 276 6.21 17.87 24.78
N LYS A 277 5.57 17.28 23.76
CA LYS A 277 5.60 15.83 23.47
C LYS A 277 6.96 15.41 22.87
N ASN A 278 7.52 14.32 23.37
CA ASN A 278 8.67 13.62 22.75
C ASN A 278 8.15 12.49 21.85
N ILE A 279 8.80 12.27 20.70
CA ILE A 279 8.51 11.14 19.81
C ILE A 279 8.97 9.83 20.45
N THR A 280 8.15 8.79 20.33
CA THR A 280 8.46 7.43 20.77
C THR A 280 8.48 6.47 19.58
N ILE A 281 9.65 5.91 19.29
CA ILE A 281 9.85 4.88 18.26
C ILE A 281 10.15 3.56 18.96
N LEU A 282 9.35 2.53 18.70
CA LEU A 282 9.60 1.19 19.22
C LEU A 282 10.46 0.38 18.25
N VAL A 283 11.52 -0.24 18.79
CA VAL A 283 12.40 -1.16 18.05
C VAL A 283 12.24 -2.56 18.61
N ASP A 284 11.61 -3.48 17.88
CA ASP A 284 11.51 -4.87 18.32
C ASP A 284 12.84 -5.60 18.14
N GLY A 285 13.46 -6.01 19.25
CA GLY A 285 14.74 -6.74 19.31
C GLY A 285 14.67 -8.22 18.97
N VAL A 286 13.58 -8.71 18.36
CA VAL A 286 13.35 -10.13 18.01
C VAL A 286 14.53 -10.86 17.34
N PHE A 287 15.33 -10.20 16.51
CA PHE A 287 16.47 -10.87 15.88
C PHE A 287 17.50 -11.36 16.90
N PHE A 288 17.68 -10.64 18.01
CA PHE A 288 18.62 -11.02 19.07
C PHE A 288 18.19 -12.31 19.80
N GLN A 289 16.89 -12.61 19.81
CA GLN A 289 16.36 -13.88 20.30
C GLN A 289 16.63 -15.02 19.31
N LEU A 290 16.35 -14.79 18.03
CA LEU A 290 16.37 -15.83 17.00
C LEU A 290 17.79 -16.22 16.60
N TYR A 291 18.67 -15.23 16.37
CA TYR A 291 19.96 -15.44 15.72
C TYR A 291 21.06 -14.50 16.24
N LYS A 292 22.32 -14.95 16.15
CA LYS A 292 23.51 -14.13 16.44
C LYS A 292 24.42 -14.05 15.22
N THR A 293 23.91 -13.45 14.15
CA THR A 293 24.59 -13.31 12.84
C THR A 293 24.80 -11.84 12.47
N GLY A 294 25.06 -11.55 11.18
CA GLY A 294 25.34 -10.20 10.69
C GLY A 294 24.25 -9.16 10.99
N ILE A 295 22.97 -9.55 10.96
CA ILE A 295 21.85 -8.62 11.26
C ILE A 295 21.89 -8.19 12.74
N ALA A 296 22.29 -9.08 13.67
CA ALA A 296 22.47 -8.69 15.08
C ALA A 296 23.60 -7.64 15.24
N ARG A 297 24.66 -7.73 14.41
CA ARG A 297 25.71 -6.71 14.36
C ARG A 297 25.18 -5.38 13.84
N VAL A 298 24.37 -5.40 12.77
CA VAL A 298 23.71 -4.19 12.22
C VAL A 298 22.94 -3.46 13.32
N TRP A 299 22.03 -4.15 14.01
CA TRP A 299 21.21 -3.52 15.05
C TRP A 299 22.01 -3.06 16.26
N LYS A 300 22.98 -3.85 16.72
CA LYS A 300 23.87 -3.42 17.80
C LYS A 300 24.60 -2.12 17.44
N SER A 301 25.15 -2.04 16.23
CA SER A 301 25.86 -0.84 15.76
C SER A 301 24.92 0.36 15.56
N LEU A 302 23.69 0.16 15.06
CA LEU A 302 22.69 1.24 14.99
C LEU A 302 22.37 1.80 16.38
N LEU A 303 22.11 0.94 17.36
CA LEU A 303 21.82 1.35 18.74
C LEU A 303 22.99 2.12 19.38
N GLU A 304 24.24 1.66 19.17
CA GLU A 304 25.45 2.36 19.65
C GLU A 304 25.62 3.74 19.00
N GLU A 305 25.43 3.85 17.68
CA GLU A 305 25.52 5.13 16.95
C GLU A 305 24.39 6.10 17.33
N TRP A 306 23.17 5.59 17.52
CA TRP A 306 22.04 6.39 17.99
C TRP A 306 22.20 6.89 19.43
N LEU A 307 22.87 6.12 20.29
CA LEU A 307 23.27 6.62 21.60
C LEU A 307 24.27 7.78 21.44
N ASN A 308 25.30 7.59 20.61
CA ASN A 308 26.37 8.57 20.42
C ASN A 308 25.89 9.90 19.82
N ASN A 309 24.91 9.87 18.93
CA ASN A 309 24.36 11.07 18.28
C ASN A 309 23.12 11.65 18.97
N GLY A 310 22.67 11.04 20.09
CA GLY A 310 21.53 11.49 20.88
C GLY A 310 20.16 11.05 20.39
N PHE A 311 20.07 10.32 19.28
CA PHE A 311 18.81 9.79 18.74
C PHE A 311 18.16 8.74 19.65
N ALA A 312 18.95 8.01 20.45
CA ALA A 312 18.46 6.97 21.36
C ALA A 312 17.42 7.45 22.38
N LYS A 313 17.32 8.78 22.65
CA LYS A 313 16.29 9.35 23.53
C LYS A 313 14.86 9.18 22.99
N HIS A 314 14.72 8.94 21.69
CA HIS A 314 13.44 8.71 21.01
C HIS A 314 13.11 7.22 20.85
N ILE A 315 13.97 6.31 21.32
CA ILE A 315 13.84 4.88 21.07
C ILE A 315 13.53 4.13 22.36
N VAL A 316 12.61 3.17 22.26
CA VAL A 316 12.45 2.10 23.24
C VAL A 316 12.68 0.76 22.55
N VAL A 317 13.67 0.01 23.03
CA VAL A 317 13.95 -1.33 22.50
C VAL A 317 13.10 -2.35 23.23
N LEU A 318 12.29 -3.09 22.50
CA LEU A 318 11.54 -4.23 23.04
C LEU A 318 12.50 -5.42 23.15
N ASP A 319 12.77 -5.84 24.39
CA ASP A 319 13.69 -6.93 24.67
C ASP A 319 12.91 -8.22 24.92
N ARG A 320 13.03 -9.14 23.97
CA ARG A 320 12.42 -10.46 24.06
C ARG A 320 13.31 -11.40 24.84
N ALA A 321 12.82 -11.87 25.98
CA ALA A 321 13.51 -12.81 26.87
C ALA A 321 14.93 -12.37 27.33
N GLY A 322 15.21 -11.07 27.41
CA GLY A 322 16.49 -10.56 27.88
C GLY A 322 17.65 -10.81 26.92
N THR A 323 17.37 -10.89 25.62
CA THR A 323 18.34 -11.27 24.57
C THR A 323 18.97 -10.05 23.88
N ALA A 324 18.32 -8.89 23.92
CA ALA A 324 18.85 -7.66 23.35
C ALA A 324 20.12 -7.19 24.09
N PRO A 325 21.09 -6.58 23.39
CA PRO A 325 22.29 -6.06 24.04
C PRO A 325 21.91 -4.92 24.98
N LYS A 326 22.28 -5.02 26.26
CA LYS A 326 22.02 -3.98 27.27
C LYS A 326 23.06 -2.85 27.17
N ILE A 327 22.75 -1.83 26.38
CA ILE A 327 23.58 -0.64 26.18
C ILE A 327 23.10 0.44 27.15
N SER A 328 23.98 0.90 28.04
CA SER A 328 23.65 1.93 29.03
C SER A 328 23.26 3.24 28.34
N GLY A 329 22.08 3.76 28.64
CA GLY A 329 21.55 5.00 28.04
C GLY A 329 20.43 4.80 27.03
N ILE A 330 20.11 3.54 26.67
CA ILE A 330 18.94 3.18 25.86
C ILE A 330 17.82 2.69 26.78
N LYS A 331 16.56 3.06 26.48
CA LYS A 331 15.37 2.56 27.19
C LYS A 331 15.02 1.17 26.65
N TYR A 332 14.77 0.22 27.55
CA TYR A 332 14.35 -1.14 27.20
C TYR A 332 13.02 -1.45 27.87
N ARG A 333 12.21 -2.25 27.18
CA ARG A 333 10.96 -2.81 27.70
C ARG A 333 10.97 -4.31 27.48
N ASP A 334 10.85 -5.08 28.55
CA ASP A 334 10.81 -6.54 28.45
C ASP A 334 9.43 -6.98 27.94
N ILE A 335 9.41 -7.88 26.95
CA ILE A 335 8.19 -8.44 26.37
C ILE A 335 8.33 -9.96 26.19
N ALA A 336 7.22 -10.63 25.85
CA ALA A 336 7.18 -12.08 25.66
C ALA A 336 8.13 -12.55 24.53
N PRO A 337 8.71 -13.75 24.65
CA PRO A 337 9.51 -14.33 23.58
C PRO A 337 8.66 -14.56 22.33
N TYR A 338 9.25 -14.36 21.17
CA TYR A 338 8.61 -14.59 19.88
C TYR A 338 8.52 -16.10 19.57
N ASP A 339 7.39 -16.53 19.03
CA ASP A 339 7.13 -17.91 18.57
C ASP A 339 6.43 -17.90 17.20
N TYR A 340 7.03 -18.57 16.21
CA TYR A 340 6.45 -18.71 14.87
C TYR A 340 5.14 -19.52 14.83
N ASN A 341 4.78 -20.22 15.91
CA ASN A 341 3.49 -20.89 16.02
C ASN A 341 2.38 -19.99 16.54
N ASN A 342 2.69 -18.74 16.94
CA ASN A 342 1.73 -17.84 17.57
C ASN A 342 1.91 -16.39 17.11
N THR A 343 2.01 -16.17 15.80
CA THR A 343 2.36 -14.86 15.23
C THR A 343 1.23 -13.84 15.30
N ASP A 344 -0.04 -14.27 15.28
CA ASP A 344 -1.20 -13.39 15.41
C ASP A 344 -1.32 -12.81 16.83
N ASP A 345 -1.24 -13.64 17.87
CA ASP A 345 -1.19 -13.19 19.28
C ASP A 345 0.01 -12.26 19.52
N ASP A 346 1.17 -12.53 18.87
CA ASP A 346 2.35 -11.67 18.99
C ASP A 346 2.10 -10.28 18.38
N ARG A 347 1.40 -10.21 17.25
CA ARG A 347 1.04 -8.95 16.57
C ARG A 347 0.08 -8.11 17.41
N GLU A 348 -0.91 -8.74 18.04
CA GLU A 348 -1.82 -8.08 18.99
C GLU A 348 -1.08 -7.58 20.23
N MET A 349 -0.19 -8.39 20.81
CA MET A 349 0.65 -7.99 21.93
C MET A 349 1.56 -6.82 21.57
N LEU A 350 2.18 -6.84 20.39
CA LEU A 350 3.00 -5.73 19.90
C LEU A 350 2.17 -4.45 19.73
N GLN A 351 0.93 -4.55 19.22
CA GLN A 351 0.04 -3.39 19.14
C GLN A 351 -0.26 -2.83 20.54
N GLN A 352 -0.63 -3.69 21.49
CA GLN A 352 -0.89 -3.26 22.86
C GLN A 352 0.33 -2.53 23.46
N VAL A 353 1.55 -3.06 23.24
CA VAL A 353 2.78 -2.42 23.68
C VAL A 353 3.02 -1.08 22.98
N CYS A 354 2.68 -0.96 21.70
CA CYS A 354 2.72 0.31 20.97
C CYS A 354 1.78 1.34 21.60
N ASP A 355 0.54 0.95 21.91
CA ASP A 355 -0.46 1.83 22.51
C ASP A 355 -0.06 2.28 23.92
N GLU A 356 0.44 1.34 24.75
CA GLU A 356 0.88 1.62 26.12
C GLU A 356 2.10 2.55 26.20
N GLU A 357 3.03 2.46 25.24
CA GLU A 357 4.19 3.36 25.16
C GLU A 357 3.88 4.67 24.41
N GLY A 358 2.69 4.80 23.80
CA GLY A 358 2.34 5.93 22.94
C GLY A 358 3.26 6.03 21.73
N ALA A 359 3.51 4.89 21.07
CA ALA A 359 4.44 4.78 19.95
C ALA A 359 3.92 5.53 18.72
N ASP A 360 4.72 6.47 18.21
CA ASP A 360 4.44 7.16 16.95
C ASP A 360 4.88 6.31 15.74
N LEU A 361 5.80 5.35 15.94
CA LEU A 361 6.32 4.47 14.89
C LEU A 361 6.88 3.17 15.46
N PHE A 362 6.80 2.10 14.68
CA PHE A 362 7.39 0.80 14.98
C PHE A 362 8.43 0.38 13.91
N ILE A 363 9.50 -0.28 14.34
CA ILE A 363 10.41 -0.99 13.44
C ILE A 363 10.85 -2.31 14.07
N SER A 364 10.81 -3.38 13.28
CA SER A 364 11.29 -4.68 13.73
C SER A 364 12.72 -4.94 13.31
N SER A 365 13.51 -5.55 14.20
CA SER A 365 14.80 -6.11 13.82
C SER A 365 14.70 -7.34 12.93
N TYR A 366 13.53 -8.00 12.91
CA TYR A 366 13.23 -9.11 12.02
C TYR A 366 11.74 -9.41 11.92
N TYR A 367 11.12 -8.95 10.85
CA TYR A 367 9.80 -9.36 10.30
C TYR A 367 8.61 -9.52 11.27
N THR A 368 8.64 -8.94 12.47
CA THR A 368 7.45 -8.79 13.31
C THR A 368 6.74 -7.48 12.98
N THR A 369 5.43 -7.42 13.20
CA THR A 369 4.62 -6.24 12.97
C THR A 369 3.61 -6.05 14.11
N PRO A 370 3.14 -4.82 14.37
CA PRO A 370 1.92 -4.55 15.12
C PRO A 370 0.71 -4.55 14.14
N THR A 371 -0.51 -4.29 14.62
CA THR A 371 -1.73 -4.31 13.77
C THR A 371 -2.04 -2.98 13.09
N THR A 372 -1.82 -1.85 13.77
CA THR A 372 -2.25 -0.52 13.32
C THR A 372 -1.16 0.54 13.42
N THR A 373 -0.21 0.40 14.34
CA THR A 373 0.90 1.35 14.46
C THR A 373 1.72 1.35 13.16
N PRO A 374 1.97 2.54 12.55
CA PRO A 374 2.77 2.66 11.34
C PRO A 374 4.16 2.02 11.51
N SER A 375 4.65 1.36 10.47
CA SER A 375 5.90 0.62 10.56
C SER A 375 6.88 0.94 9.44
N VAL A 376 8.18 0.78 9.73
CA VAL A 376 9.24 0.80 8.73
C VAL A 376 9.79 -0.60 8.54
N PHE A 377 9.84 -1.07 7.30
CA PHE A 377 10.42 -2.37 6.97
C PHE A 377 11.87 -2.23 6.50
N MET A 378 12.77 -3.02 7.08
CA MET A 378 14.17 -3.09 6.65
C MET A 378 14.45 -4.41 5.92
N ALA A 379 14.65 -4.33 4.60
CA ALA A 379 15.02 -5.44 3.75
C ALA A 379 16.52 -5.74 3.85
N TYR A 380 16.84 -6.91 4.39
CA TYR A 380 18.21 -7.43 4.46
C TYR A 380 18.63 -8.17 3.19
N ASP A 381 17.69 -8.89 2.56
CA ASP A 381 17.87 -9.62 1.31
C ASP A 381 16.50 -10.04 0.74
N MET A 382 16.51 -10.51 -0.52
CA MET A 382 15.38 -11.19 -1.17
C MET A 382 15.74 -12.64 -1.54
N ILE A 383 16.63 -13.30 -0.77
CA ILE A 383 17.11 -14.65 -1.08
C ILE A 383 15.95 -15.65 -1.23
N PRO A 384 14.99 -15.74 -0.29
CA PRO A 384 13.91 -16.72 -0.41
C PRO A 384 13.09 -16.53 -1.70
N GLU A 385 12.80 -15.29 -2.07
CA GLU A 385 12.02 -14.93 -3.25
C GLU A 385 12.80 -15.18 -4.55
N VAL A 386 14.05 -14.72 -4.61
CA VAL A 386 14.93 -14.86 -5.78
C VAL A 386 15.31 -16.32 -6.04
N MET A 387 15.53 -17.10 -4.98
CA MET A 387 15.94 -18.51 -5.08
C MET A 387 14.77 -19.49 -5.15
N GLY A 388 13.52 -19.01 -5.14
CA GLY A 388 12.33 -19.85 -5.24
C GLY A 388 12.18 -20.81 -4.05
N TRP A 389 12.48 -20.34 -2.84
CA TRP A 389 12.27 -21.11 -1.61
C TRP A 389 10.77 -21.29 -1.32
N ASN A 390 10.44 -22.21 -0.41
CA ASN A 390 9.05 -22.45 -0.03
C ASN A 390 8.49 -21.27 0.79
N MET A 391 7.60 -20.47 0.18
CA MET A 391 6.96 -19.32 0.82
C MET A 391 5.97 -19.69 1.93
N ASN A 392 5.60 -20.97 2.08
CA ASN A 392 4.78 -21.44 3.21
C ASN A 392 5.58 -21.59 4.51
N ASN A 393 6.86 -21.20 4.54
CA ASN A 393 7.61 -21.12 5.78
C ASN A 393 7.11 -19.90 6.59
N PRO A 394 6.74 -20.05 7.88
CA PRO A 394 6.22 -18.95 8.70
C PRO A 394 7.11 -17.70 8.67
N MET A 395 8.42 -17.86 8.64
CA MET A 395 9.36 -16.73 8.55
C MET A 395 9.18 -15.87 7.30
N TRP A 396 8.91 -16.50 6.15
CA TRP A 396 8.73 -15.78 4.89
C TRP A 396 7.31 -15.21 4.76
N GLN A 397 6.32 -15.85 5.39
CA GLN A 397 4.99 -15.28 5.53
C GLN A 397 5.03 -13.99 6.36
N GLU A 398 5.69 -14.02 7.52
CA GLU A 398 5.86 -12.82 8.37
C GLU A 398 6.72 -11.75 7.68
N LYS A 399 7.71 -12.13 6.85
CA LYS A 399 8.41 -11.17 5.99
C LYS A 399 7.44 -10.45 5.05
N HIS A 400 6.55 -11.18 4.38
CA HIS A 400 5.58 -10.61 3.44
C HIS A 400 4.54 -9.74 4.16
N GLN A 401 4.09 -10.15 5.35
CA GLN A 401 3.25 -9.32 6.22
C GLN A 401 3.97 -8.03 6.64
N GLY A 402 5.25 -8.13 7.02
CA GLY A 402 6.13 -7.00 7.30
C GLY A 402 6.24 -6.01 6.15
N ILE A 403 6.33 -6.52 4.92
CA ILE A 403 6.37 -5.68 3.71
C ILE A 403 5.02 -5.01 3.48
N GLN A 404 3.91 -5.75 3.59
CA GLN A 404 2.56 -5.23 3.35
C GLN A 404 2.11 -4.18 4.38
N HIS A 405 2.53 -4.33 5.64
CA HIS A 405 2.20 -3.40 6.74
C HIS A 405 3.08 -2.14 6.75
N ALA A 406 4.15 -2.10 5.95
CA ALA A 406 5.13 -1.03 6.02
C ALA A 406 4.61 0.27 5.40
N SER A 407 4.77 1.37 6.12
CA SER A 407 4.55 2.73 5.62
C SER A 407 5.79 3.29 4.93
N SER A 408 6.97 2.72 5.19
CA SER A 408 8.23 3.10 4.54
C SER A 408 9.21 1.93 4.49
N TYR A 409 10.13 1.97 3.51
CA TYR A 409 11.03 0.86 3.19
C TYR A 409 12.50 1.29 3.24
N ILE A 410 13.31 0.47 3.88
CA ILE A 410 14.78 0.58 3.90
C ILE A 410 15.35 -0.69 3.27
N ALA A 411 16.35 -0.58 2.40
CA ALA A 411 17.13 -1.72 1.92
C ALA A 411 18.61 -1.53 2.25
N ILE A 412 19.32 -2.62 2.58
CA ILE A 412 20.74 -2.53 2.92
C ILE A 412 21.68 -2.45 1.69
N SER A 413 21.13 -2.55 0.48
CA SER A 413 21.84 -2.38 -0.80
C SER A 413 20.90 -1.95 -1.91
N GLU A 414 21.45 -1.36 -2.97
CA GLU A 414 20.71 -1.00 -4.18
C GLU A 414 20.16 -2.24 -4.88
N HIS A 415 20.89 -3.35 -4.81
CA HIS A 415 20.41 -4.62 -5.37
C HIS A 415 19.19 -5.16 -4.61
N THR A 416 19.24 -5.14 -3.27
CA THR A 416 18.10 -5.57 -2.45
C THR A 416 16.89 -4.67 -2.65
N ALA A 417 17.09 -3.35 -2.83
CA ALA A 417 16.01 -2.42 -3.15
C ALA A 417 15.32 -2.77 -4.48
N ARG A 418 16.11 -3.04 -5.52
CA ARG A 418 15.58 -3.47 -6.83
C ARG A 418 14.82 -4.80 -6.72
N ASP A 419 15.37 -5.78 -6.02
CA ASP A 419 14.69 -7.07 -5.86
C ASP A 419 13.39 -6.94 -5.07
N LEU A 420 13.37 -6.11 -4.02
CA LEU A 420 12.15 -5.81 -3.27
C LEU A 420 11.08 -5.23 -4.22
N ALA A 421 11.39 -4.19 -4.97
CA ALA A 421 10.46 -3.58 -5.94
C ALA A 421 10.06 -4.55 -7.08
N ASN A 422 10.97 -5.43 -7.51
CA ASN A 422 10.67 -6.43 -8.55
C ASN A 422 9.69 -7.50 -8.07
N HIS A 423 9.80 -7.93 -6.82
CA HIS A 423 8.94 -8.96 -6.24
C HIS A 423 7.63 -8.40 -5.67
N PHE A 424 7.62 -7.13 -5.26
CA PHE A 424 6.46 -6.42 -4.72
C PHE A 424 6.20 -5.19 -5.58
N THR A 425 5.47 -5.39 -6.68
CA THR A 425 5.30 -4.39 -7.76
C THR A 425 4.55 -3.12 -7.35
N ASP A 426 3.88 -3.15 -6.20
CA ASP A 426 3.20 -1.97 -5.63
C ASP A 426 4.18 -1.02 -4.94
N ILE A 427 5.42 -1.45 -4.70
CA ILE A 427 6.48 -0.64 -4.10
C ILE A 427 7.36 -0.06 -5.21
N SER A 428 7.32 1.27 -5.36
CA SER A 428 8.20 1.98 -6.29
C SER A 428 9.64 1.99 -5.76
N ILE A 429 10.62 1.86 -6.65
CA ILE A 429 12.04 1.88 -6.27
C ILE A 429 12.44 3.22 -5.65
N GLU A 430 11.80 4.32 -6.07
CA GLU A 430 12.02 5.67 -5.54
C GLU A 430 11.54 5.82 -4.09
N SER A 431 10.62 4.96 -3.63
CA SER A 431 10.12 4.94 -2.25
C SER A 431 11.01 4.16 -1.27
N ILE A 432 12.00 3.41 -1.77
CA ILE A 432 12.90 2.59 -0.95
C ILE A 432 14.20 3.36 -0.69
N THR A 433 14.50 3.61 0.58
CA THR A 433 15.76 4.25 0.96
C THR A 433 16.88 3.22 1.15
N VAL A 434 18.00 3.40 0.45
CA VAL A 434 19.16 2.52 0.61
C VAL A 434 20.06 2.99 1.76
N ALA A 435 20.22 2.13 2.77
CA ALA A 435 21.09 2.33 3.92
C ALA A 435 22.17 1.23 3.97
N HIS A 436 23.25 1.43 3.20
CA HIS A 436 24.38 0.50 3.17
C HIS A 436 24.92 0.21 4.57
N CYS A 437 25.20 -1.07 4.84
CA CYS A 437 25.83 -1.48 6.09
C CYS A 437 27.22 -0.82 6.29
N GLY A 438 27.58 -0.63 7.55
CA GLY A 438 28.88 -0.10 7.93
C GLY A 438 29.93 -1.18 8.22
N VAL A 439 31.18 -0.74 8.37
CA VAL A 439 32.24 -1.55 8.99
C VAL A 439 32.77 -0.81 10.21
N ASN A 440 32.99 -1.53 11.32
CA ASN A 440 33.49 -0.92 12.54
C ASN A 440 34.97 -0.53 12.37
N GLY A 441 35.39 0.65 12.84
CA GLY A 441 36.76 1.13 12.71
C GLY A 441 37.82 0.26 13.39
N THR A 442 37.42 -0.66 14.26
CA THR A 442 38.29 -1.71 14.81
C THR A 442 38.79 -2.68 13.74
N PHE A 443 37.99 -2.94 12.69
CA PHE A 443 38.44 -3.67 11.51
C PHE A 443 39.46 -2.82 10.75
N SER A 444 40.72 -3.11 11.04
CA SER A 444 41.88 -2.41 10.50
C SER A 444 43.04 -3.41 10.41
N PRO A 445 44.10 -3.12 9.63
CA PRO A 445 45.24 -4.02 9.52
C PRO A 445 45.88 -4.31 10.89
N ALA A 446 45.87 -5.57 11.29
CA ALA A 446 46.47 -6.02 12.54
C ALA A 446 48.01 -5.98 12.50
N LYS A 447 48.64 -5.89 13.68
CA LYS A 447 50.09 -5.95 13.80
C LYS A 447 50.60 -7.36 13.53
N SER A 448 51.83 -7.46 13.02
CA SER A 448 52.48 -8.74 12.72
C SER A 448 52.57 -9.68 13.93
N GLU A 449 52.76 -9.13 15.13
CA GLU A 449 52.80 -9.91 16.38
C GLU A 449 51.47 -10.60 16.67
N ASP A 450 50.35 -9.88 16.48
CA ASP A 450 49.01 -10.40 16.73
C ASP A 450 48.63 -11.48 15.71
N ILE A 451 48.99 -11.27 14.44
CA ILE A 451 48.82 -12.27 13.37
C ILE A 451 49.62 -13.55 13.69
N ASN A 452 50.87 -13.40 14.16
CA ASN A 452 51.70 -14.54 14.53
C ASN A 452 51.18 -15.25 15.78
N ALA A 453 50.64 -14.52 16.76
CA ALA A 453 50.00 -15.09 17.93
C ALA A 453 48.74 -15.88 17.56
N PHE A 454 47.89 -15.35 16.68
CA PHE A 454 46.73 -16.04 16.13
C PHE A 454 47.13 -17.34 15.42
N LYS A 455 48.10 -17.29 14.51
CA LYS A 455 48.62 -18.47 13.80
C LYS A 455 49.15 -19.52 14.78
N LYS A 456 49.89 -19.10 15.80
CA LYS A 456 50.41 -20.00 16.85
C LYS A 456 49.28 -20.62 17.68
N LYS A 457 48.26 -19.83 18.06
CA LYS A 457 47.10 -20.29 18.83
C LYS A 457 46.36 -21.42 18.12
N TYR A 458 46.15 -21.29 16.81
CA TYR A 458 45.42 -22.26 16.00
C TYR A 458 46.31 -23.25 15.23
N CYS A 459 47.62 -23.29 15.52
CA CYS A 459 48.58 -24.16 14.86
C CYS A 459 48.60 -24.01 13.32
N ILE A 460 48.38 -22.80 12.83
CA ILE A 460 48.43 -22.47 11.40
C ILE A 460 49.90 -22.29 10.99
N THR A 461 50.41 -23.17 10.13
CA THR A 461 51.86 -23.22 9.82
C THR A 461 52.22 -22.73 8.43
N LYS A 462 51.23 -22.57 7.55
CA LYS A 462 51.38 -22.16 6.14
C LYS A 462 50.54 -20.91 5.84
N PRO A 463 50.76 -20.24 4.69
CA PRO A 463 49.80 -19.26 4.18
C PRO A 463 48.41 -19.89 4.06
N TYR A 464 47.35 -19.11 4.31
CA TYR A 464 45.99 -19.64 4.29
C TYR A 464 45.03 -18.73 3.54
N PHE A 465 44.02 -19.34 2.93
CA PHE A 465 42.82 -18.66 2.47
C PHE A 465 41.76 -18.70 3.58
N ILE A 466 40.94 -17.65 3.68
CA ILE A 466 39.85 -17.59 4.63
C ILE A 466 38.51 -17.67 3.92
N LEU A 467 37.58 -18.45 4.48
CA LEU A 467 36.16 -18.48 4.13
C LEU A 467 35.34 -18.12 5.36
N VAL A 468 34.31 -17.31 5.17
CA VAL A 468 33.45 -16.80 6.24
C VAL A 468 32.00 -17.11 5.91
N GLY A 469 31.31 -17.77 6.83
CA GLY A 469 29.96 -18.29 6.60
C GLY A 469 30.02 -19.63 5.87
N GLY A 470 29.65 -20.71 6.56
CA GLY A 470 29.63 -22.05 5.97
C GLY A 470 28.29 -22.39 5.36
N GLY A 471 28.27 -22.90 4.12
CA GLY A 471 27.04 -23.43 3.55
C GLY A 471 27.15 -23.95 2.12
N SER A 472 26.43 -25.03 1.84
CA SER A 472 25.98 -25.41 0.51
C SER A 472 24.92 -24.41 0.00
N GLY A 473 24.61 -24.43 -1.30
CA GLY A 473 23.60 -23.52 -1.88
C GLY A 473 24.19 -22.17 -2.28
N TYR A 474 23.60 -21.07 -1.82
CA TYR A 474 23.92 -19.73 -2.33
C TYR A 474 25.31 -19.22 -1.94
N LYS A 475 25.88 -19.66 -0.80
CA LYS A 475 27.27 -19.31 -0.39
C LYS A 475 28.35 -19.97 -1.25
N ASN A 476 27.99 -21.06 -1.95
CA ASN A 476 28.79 -21.70 -3.00
C ASN A 476 30.24 -22.06 -2.61
N SER A 477 30.48 -22.42 -1.34
CA SER A 477 31.83 -22.76 -0.87
C SER A 477 32.46 -23.93 -1.64
N ILE A 478 31.64 -24.78 -2.27
CA ILE A 478 32.11 -25.89 -3.11
C ILE A 478 33.02 -25.43 -4.25
N LEU A 479 32.77 -24.25 -4.84
CA LEU A 479 33.58 -23.69 -5.92
C LEU A 479 35.05 -23.54 -5.46
N PHE A 480 35.25 -22.98 -4.26
CA PHE A 480 36.59 -22.84 -3.68
C PHE A 480 37.29 -24.19 -3.49
N PHE A 481 36.61 -25.18 -2.91
CA PHE A 481 37.21 -26.48 -2.65
C PHE A 481 37.59 -27.20 -3.95
N GLN A 482 36.72 -27.17 -4.96
CA GLN A 482 37.02 -27.72 -6.28
C GLN A 482 38.22 -27.02 -6.93
N SER A 483 38.26 -25.69 -6.91
CA SER A 483 39.35 -24.89 -7.49
C SER A 483 40.68 -25.12 -6.78
N LEU A 484 40.67 -25.18 -5.45
CA LEU A 484 41.88 -25.44 -4.68
C LEU A 484 42.47 -26.81 -5.03
N SER A 485 41.64 -27.83 -5.23
CA SER A 485 42.09 -29.18 -5.58
C SER A 485 42.79 -29.26 -6.96
N GLN A 486 42.58 -28.28 -7.84
CA GLN A 486 43.25 -28.20 -9.14
C GLN A 486 44.66 -27.59 -9.06
N LEU A 487 45.02 -26.95 -7.94
CA LEU A 487 46.36 -26.39 -7.78
C LEU A 487 47.38 -27.50 -7.55
N ALA A 488 48.43 -27.53 -8.39
CA ALA A 488 49.56 -28.45 -8.21
C ALA A 488 50.31 -28.26 -6.87
N SER A 489 50.11 -27.11 -6.22
CA SER A 489 50.67 -26.71 -4.92
C SER A 489 49.59 -26.53 -3.84
N SER A 490 48.43 -27.18 -3.97
CA SER A 490 47.31 -27.08 -3.01
C SER A 490 47.71 -27.38 -1.55
N TYR A 491 48.66 -28.29 -1.33
CA TYR A 491 49.25 -28.62 -0.03
C TYR A 491 50.15 -27.50 0.56
N GLY A 492 50.45 -26.46 -0.22
CA GLY A 492 51.17 -25.27 0.21
C GLY A 492 50.31 -24.29 1.03
N PHE A 493 48.99 -24.51 1.04
CA PHE A 493 48.04 -23.65 1.75
C PHE A 493 47.28 -24.41 2.82
N GLU A 494 46.91 -23.69 3.87
CA GLU A 494 45.90 -24.11 4.84
C GLU A 494 44.60 -23.33 4.59
N ILE A 495 43.50 -23.77 5.18
CA ILE A 495 42.19 -23.13 5.02
C ILE A 495 41.68 -22.75 6.40
N VAL A 496 41.36 -21.48 6.60
CA VAL A 496 40.62 -21.03 7.79
C VAL A 496 39.16 -20.88 7.38
N PHE A 497 38.28 -21.70 7.94
CA PHE A 497 36.86 -21.68 7.62
C PHE A 497 36.06 -21.37 8.89
N THR A 498 35.53 -20.16 8.97
CA THR A 498 34.77 -19.69 10.13
C THR A 498 33.27 -19.59 9.83
N GLY A 499 32.43 -19.78 10.84
CA GLY A 499 30.97 -19.79 10.68
C GLY A 499 30.41 -21.06 10.05
N SER A 500 31.14 -22.18 10.14
CA SER A 500 30.67 -23.53 9.76
C SER A 500 30.38 -24.38 11.01
N GLY A 501 29.47 -25.36 10.91
CA GLY A 501 28.93 -26.15 12.03
C GLY A 501 29.88 -27.13 12.71
N GLY A 502 31.17 -26.80 12.87
CA GLY A 502 32.18 -27.61 13.57
C GLY A 502 32.61 -28.90 12.85
N ILE A 503 31.85 -29.36 11.86
CA ILE A 503 32.16 -30.52 11.02
C ILE A 503 32.15 -30.08 9.56
N LEU A 504 33.24 -30.38 8.84
CA LEU A 504 33.31 -30.14 7.40
C LEU A 504 32.41 -31.15 6.67
N ALA A 505 31.48 -30.62 5.86
CA ALA A 505 30.54 -31.40 5.08
C ALA A 505 31.27 -32.41 4.14
N PRO A 506 30.70 -33.60 3.90
CA PRO A 506 31.33 -34.65 3.08
C PRO A 506 31.70 -34.17 1.66
N GLU A 507 30.86 -33.34 1.05
CA GLU A 507 31.05 -32.77 -0.29
C GLU A 507 32.31 -31.90 -0.39
N PHE A 508 32.68 -31.17 0.67
CA PHE A 508 33.91 -30.38 0.69
C PHE A 508 35.13 -31.27 0.97
N ARG A 509 34.99 -32.25 1.86
CA ARG A 509 36.08 -33.15 2.28
C ARG A 509 36.68 -33.95 1.11
N ALA A 510 35.89 -34.22 0.08
CA ALA A 510 36.35 -34.89 -1.14
C ALA A 510 37.50 -34.14 -1.85
N TYR A 511 37.62 -32.83 -1.63
CA TYR A 511 38.58 -31.96 -2.32
C TYR A 511 39.70 -31.44 -1.41
N THR A 512 39.75 -31.83 -0.13
CA THR A 512 40.74 -31.33 0.84
C THR A 512 41.98 -32.21 0.97
N SER A 513 42.19 -33.17 0.07
CA SER A 513 43.32 -34.11 0.16
C SER A 513 44.66 -33.37 0.18
N GLY A 514 45.36 -33.41 1.32
CA GLY A 514 46.67 -32.77 1.50
C GLY A 514 46.64 -31.34 2.07
N SER A 515 45.46 -30.76 2.29
CA SER A 515 45.28 -29.44 2.90
C SER A 515 44.70 -29.56 4.33
N VAL A 516 45.15 -28.71 5.25
CA VAL A 516 44.58 -28.63 6.61
C VAL A 516 43.45 -27.61 6.61
N VAL A 517 42.27 -28.02 7.08
CA VAL A 517 41.10 -27.14 7.23
C VAL A 517 40.87 -26.87 8.72
N HIS A 518 40.99 -25.61 9.10
CA HIS A 518 40.74 -25.10 10.43
C HIS A 518 39.29 -24.60 10.51
N LEU A 519 38.41 -25.39 11.12
CA LEU A 519 37.02 -25.02 11.37
C LEU A 519 36.96 -24.23 12.68
N LEU A 520 36.90 -22.90 12.57
CA LEU A 520 37.02 -22.00 13.72
C LEU A 520 35.71 -21.27 14.00
N GLN A 521 35.53 -20.88 15.26
CA GLN A 521 34.54 -19.89 15.67
C GLN A 521 35.34 -18.72 16.23
N LEU A 522 35.31 -17.60 15.52
CA LEU A 522 36.17 -16.46 15.80
C LEU A 522 35.36 -15.31 16.40
N SER A 523 35.90 -14.71 17.45
CA SER A 523 35.47 -13.38 17.89
C SER A 523 35.84 -12.30 16.87
N ASP A 524 35.24 -11.10 16.95
CA ASP A 524 35.59 -9.99 16.04
C ASP A 524 37.09 -9.65 16.11
N GLU A 525 37.69 -9.65 17.31
CA GLU A 525 39.14 -9.43 17.52
C GLU A 525 40.00 -10.47 16.79
N GLU A 526 39.62 -11.74 16.87
CA GLU A 526 40.31 -12.81 16.17
C GLU A 526 40.06 -12.76 14.67
N LEU A 527 38.85 -12.41 14.25
CA LEU A 527 38.48 -12.28 12.85
C LEU A 527 39.29 -11.17 12.16
N ILE A 528 39.54 -10.05 12.84
CA ILE A 528 40.46 -8.99 12.39
C ILE A 528 41.85 -9.56 12.12
N THR A 529 42.42 -10.29 13.09
CA THR A 529 43.75 -10.91 12.90
C THR A 529 43.75 -11.97 11.81
N ALA A 530 42.66 -12.73 11.68
CA ALA A 530 42.49 -13.77 10.68
C ALA A 530 42.43 -13.18 9.27
N TYR A 531 41.68 -12.09 9.04
CA TYR A 531 41.66 -11.39 7.77
C TYR A 531 43.03 -10.79 7.44
N SER A 532 43.65 -10.03 8.36
CA SER A 532 44.94 -9.39 8.12
C SER A 532 46.07 -10.39 7.84
N GLY A 533 45.99 -11.60 8.39
CA GLY A 533 46.96 -12.67 8.17
C GLY A 533 46.74 -13.54 6.92
N ALA A 534 45.57 -13.42 6.26
CA ALA A 534 45.16 -14.29 5.16
C ALA A 534 45.79 -13.89 3.82
N VAL A 535 45.92 -14.89 2.93
CA VAL A 535 46.27 -14.65 1.52
C VAL A 535 45.10 -13.93 0.83
N ALA A 536 43.88 -14.42 0.99
CA ALA A 536 42.69 -13.71 0.55
C ALA A 536 41.47 -14.25 1.30
N LEU A 537 40.45 -13.42 1.43
CA LEU A 537 39.08 -13.88 1.60
C LEU A 537 38.60 -14.44 0.26
N VAL A 538 38.07 -15.66 0.27
CA VAL A 538 37.38 -16.25 -0.88
C VAL A 538 35.90 -16.37 -0.53
N TYR A 539 35.07 -15.61 -1.24
CA TYR A 539 33.64 -15.45 -0.93
C TYR A 539 32.79 -15.62 -2.20
N PRO A 540 32.71 -16.83 -2.78
CA PRO A 540 32.17 -17.06 -4.13
C PRO A 540 30.63 -17.11 -4.17
N SER A 541 29.95 -16.29 -3.36
CA SER A 541 28.50 -16.34 -3.19
C SER A 541 27.75 -16.02 -4.49
N LYS A 542 26.68 -16.79 -4.74
CA LYS A 542 25.72 -16.60 -5.83
C LYS A 542 24.76 -15.44 -5.59
N TYR A 543 24.47 -15.17 -4.31
CA TYR A 543 23.60 -14.07 -3.92
C TYR A 543 23.94 -13.61 -2.50
N GLU A 544 23.91 -12.31 -2.26
CA GLU A 544 24.00 -11.71 -0.93
C GLU A 544 23.17 -10.44 -0.88
N GLY A 545 22.57 -10.15 0.27
CA GLY A 545 21.92 -8.86 0.52
C GLY A 545 22.90 -7.69 0.68
N PHE A 546 24.12 -7.95 1.14
CA PHE A 546 25.21 -6.94 1.18
C PHE A 546 26.61 -7.55 1.00
N GLY A 547 26.98 -8.49 1.87
CA GLY A 547 28.33 -9.08 1.88
C GLY A 547 29.27 -8.48 2.92
N MET A 548 28.84 -8.39 4.18
CA MET A 548 29.65 -7.85 5.29
C MET A 548 31.08 -8.41 5.38
N PRO A 549 31.32 -9.73 5.18
CA PRO A 549 32.68 -10.27 5.22
C PRO A 549 33.65 -9.62 4.22
N ILE A 550 33.13 -9.18 3.06
CA ILE A 550 33.92 -8.51 2.02
C ILE A 550 34.47 -7.18 2.54
N VAL A 551 33.59 -6.32 3.08
CA VAL A 551 34.00 -4.99 3.55
C VAL A 551 34.89 -5.09 4.79
N GLU A 552 34.65 -6.06 5.67
CA GLU A 552 35.50 -6.36 6.83
C GLU A 552 36.92 -6.80 6.40
N ALA A 553 37.00 -7.73 5.45
CA ALA A 553 38.28 -8.20 4.90
C ALA A 553 39.06 -7.04 4.26
N MET A 554 38.39 -6.22 3.45
CA MET A 554 38.98 -5.04 2.82
C MET A 554 39.49 -4.03 3.85
N ALA A 555 38.73 -3.77 4.92
CA ALA A 555 39.13 -2.88 6.01
C ALA A 555 40.37 -3.39 6.76
N CYS A 556 40.54 -4.71 6.88
CA CYS A 556 41.69 -5.36 7.47
C CYS A 556 42.91 -5.49 6.54
N GLY A 557 42.84 -4.96 5.31
CA GLY A 557 43.90 -5.08 4.30
C GLY A 557 44.04 -6.50 3.72
N CYS A 558 42.94 -7.27 3.70
CA CYS A 558 42.88 -8.60 3.11
C CYS A 558 42.34 -8.52 1.67
N PRO A 559 43.07 -9.02 0.65
CA PRO A 559 42.52 -9.15 -0.70
C PRO A 559 41.25 -10.01 -0.73
N VAL A 560 40.34 -9.70 -1.65
CA VAL A 560 39.08 -10.43 -1.83
C VAL A 560 39.01 -11.08 -3.21
N ILE A 561 38.57 -12.34 -3.25
CA ILE A 561 38.17 -13.05 -4.46
C ILE A 561 36.69 -13.42 -4.31
N THR A 562 35.85 -13.03 -5.26
CA THR A 562 34.39 -13.13 -5.14
C THR A 562 33.69 -13.24 -6.50
N CYS A 563 32.37 -13.41 -6.51
CA CYS A 563 31.56 -13.39 -7.74
C CYS A 563 30.88 -12.02 -7.96
N PRO A 564 30.66 -11.58 -9.21
CA PRO A 564 30.05 -10.29 -9.52
C PRO A 564 28.52 -10.33 -9.45
N ASN A 565 27.97 -10.93 -8.39
CA ASN A 565 26.54 -11.23 -8.26
C ASN A 565 25.87 -10.35 -7.20
N ALA A 566 24.56 -10.10 -7.36
CA ALA A 566 23.74 -9.39 -6.38
C ALA A 566 24.34 -8.05 -5.93
N SER A 567 24.39 -7.80 -4.62
CA SER A 567 25.00 -6.61 -3.99
C SER A 567 26.53 -6.66 -3.93
N ILE A 568 27.17 -7.77 -4.30
CA ILE A 568 28.63 -7.92 -4.12
C ILE A 568 29.42 -6.86 -4.91
N PRO A 569 29.12 -6.55 -6.19
CA PRO A 569 29.82 -5.50 -6.93
C PRO A 569 29.70 -4.10 -6.30
N GLU A 570 28.56 -3.82 -5.64
CA GLU A 570 28.31 -2.56 -4.94
C GLU A 570 29.27 -2.40 -3.75
N VAL A 571 29.50 -3.48 -3.00
CA VAL A 571 30.39 -3.50 -1.83
C VAL A 571 31.86 -3.61 -2.23
N ALA A 572 32.22 -4.56 -3.08
CA ALA A 572 33.59 -4.83 -3.46
C ALA A 572 34.16 -3.81 -4.46
N GLY A 573 33.33 -3.22 -5.32
CA GLY A 573 33.78 -2.31 -6.39
C GLY A 573 34.92 -2.91 -7.21
N GLU A 574 35.91 -2.10 -7.57
CA GLU A 574 37.11 -2.55 -8.29
C GLU A 574 38.18 -3.22 -7.40
N ALA A 575 37.89 -3.43 -6.11
CA ALA A 575 38.87 -3.88 -5.11
C ALA A 575 38.92 -5.41 -4.91
N ALA A 576 38.29 -6.19 -5.78
CA ALA A 576 38.27 -7.64 -5.73
C ALA A 576 38.65 -8.27 -7.08
N ILE A 577 39.09 -9.54 -7.04
CA ILE A 577 39.15 -10.37 -8.24
C ILE A 577 37.79 -11.04 -8.40
N TYR A 578 37.11 -10.75 -9.51
CA TYR A 578 35.83 -11.37 -9.83
C TYR A 578 36.00 -12.66 -10.63
N VAL A 579 35.24 -13.68 -10.25
CA VAL A 579 35.15 -14.96 -10.94
C VAL A 579 33.68 -15.34 -11.14
N ASN A 580 33.38 -16.05 -12.22
CA ASN A 580 32.02 -16.55 -12.43
C ASN A 580 31.69 -17.65 -11.40
N GLU A 581 30.42 -17.74 -11.00
CA GLU A 581 29.97 -18.60 -9.90
C GLU A 581 30.07 -20.11 -10.14
N ASP A 582 30.38 -20.52 -11.37
CA ASP A 582 30.56 -21.89 -11.81
C ASP A 582 31.97 -22.15 -12.40
N ASP A 583 32.83 -21.14 -12.44
CA ASP A 583 34.15 -21.22 -13.09
C ASP A 583 35.25 -21.68 -12.14
N VAL A 584 35.34 -23.01 -11.98
CA VAL A 584 36.36 -23.67 -11.16
C VAL A 584 37.78 -23.29 -11.60
N VAL A 585 38.03 -23.18 -12.91
CA VAL A 585 39.35 -22.88 -13.47
C VAL A 585 39.71 -21.41 -13.24
N GLY A 586 38.77 -20.50 -13.48
CA GLY A 586 38.91 -19.07 -13.21
C GLY A 586 39.23 -18.79 -11.75
N LEU A 587 38.52 -19.45 -10.81
CA LEU A 587 38.83 -19.31 -9.40
C LEU A 587 40.21 -19.90 -9.04
N ALA A 588 40.62 -21.04 -9.61
CA ALA A 588 41.97 -21.58 -9.41
C ALA A 588 43.06 -20.61 -9.91
N ASN A 589 42.83 -19.95 -11.05
CA ASN A 589 43.70 -18.91 -11.55
C ASN A 589 43.73 -17.69 -10.63
N ALA A 590 42.58 -17.24 -10.11
CA ALA A 590 42.49 -16.14 -9.15
C ALA A 590 43.27 -16.42 -7.86
N LEU A 591 43.20 -17.65 -7.34
CA LEU A 591 43.99 -18.10 -6.18
C LEU A 591 45.51 -17.99 -6.45
N CYS A 592 45.97 -18.19 -7.69
CA CYS A 592 47.36 -17.98 -8.07
C CYS A 592 47.71 -16.49 -8.25
N GLU A 593 46.85 -15.74 -8.96
CA GLU A 593 47.07 -14.32 -9.27
C GLU A 593 47.16 -13.45 -8.03
N VAL A 594 46.30 -13.68 -7.03
CA VAL A 594 46.25 -12.87 -5.79
C VAL A 594 47.55 -12.93 -4.97
N GLN A 595 48.39 -13.94 -5.21
CA GLN A 595 49.67 -14.11 -4.53
C GLN A 595 50.78 -13.24 -5.14
N LYS A 596 50.62 -12.78 -6.39
CA LYS A 596 51.62 -11.93 -7.05
C LYS A 596 51.72 -10.60 -6.31
N PRO A 597 52.92 -10.16 -5.87
CA PRO A 597 53.06 -8.97 -5.04
C PRO A 597 52.41 -7.70 -5.62
N SER A 598 52.50 -7.50 -6.94
CA SER A 598 51.88 -6.36 -7.62
C SER A 598 50.36 -6.37 -7.52
N VAL A 599 49.74 -7.51 -7.84
CA VAL A 599 48.29 -7.71 -7.77
C VAL A 599 47.81 -7.57 -6.33
N ARG A 600 48.49 -8.24 -5.39
CA ARG A 600 48.19 -8.19 -3.97
C ARG A 600 48.20 -6.76 -3.44
N ASN A 601 49.29 -6.03 -3.64
CA ASN A 601 49.43 -4.67 -3.10
C ASN A 601 48.41 -3.70 -3.71
N SER A 602 48.06 -3.90 -4.99
CA SER A 602 46.99 -3.15 -5.64
C SER A 602 45.64 -3.41 -4.99
N LEU A 603 45.27 -4.68 -4.77
CA LEU A 603 43.99 -5.06 -4.14
C LEU A 603 43.91 -4.59 -2.67
N ILE A 604 45.01 -4.67 -1.92
CA ILE A 604 45.05 -4.14 -0.54
C ILE A 604 44.79 -2.63 -0.54
N SER A 605 45.47 -1.90 -1.41
CA SER A 605 45.32 -0.44 -1.49
C SER A 605 43.90 -0.04 -1.92
N ALA A 606 43.35 -0.74 -2.93
CA ALA A 606 41.99 -0.52 -3.41
C ALA A 606 40.94 -0.90 -2.34
N GLY A 607 41.13 -2.02 -1.64
CA GLY A 607 40.23 -2.50 -0.60
C GLY A 607 40.15 -1.55 0.59
N LEU A 608 41.30 -1.07 1.09
CA LEU A 608 41.33 -0.07 2.16
C LEU A 608 40.65 1.24 1.76
N ALA A 609 40.74 1.64 0.49
CA ALA A 609 40.05 2.82 -0.03
C ALA A 609 38.54 2.58 -0.18
N GLN A 610 38.14 1.39 -0.64
CA GLN A 610 36.75 1.00 -0.82
C GLN A 610 36.02 0.88 0.52
N ALA A 611 36.62 0.23 1.52
CA ALA A 611 36.02 0.03 2.84
C ALA A 611 35.65 1.35 3.54
N LYS A 612 36.43 2.43 3.32
CA LYS A 612 36.16 3.77 3.89
C LYS A 612 34.84 4.40 3.42
N LYS A 613 34.22 3.89 2.36
CA LYS A 613 32.92 4.37 1.87
C LYS A 613 31.76 3.90 2.75
N PHE A 614 31.98 2.90 3.60
CA PHE A 614 30.97 2.24 4.42
C PHE A 614 31.22 2.53 5.90
N SER A 615 30.26 3.13 6.59
CA SER A 615 30.37 3.42 8.03
C SER A 615 29.01 3.29 8.72
N TRP A 616 29.04 2.81 9.97
CA TRP A 616 27.82 2.67 10.78
C TRP A 616 27.18 4.02 11.05
N THR A 617 27.96 5.07 11.26
CA THR A 617 27.46 6.45 11.41
C THR A 617 26.63 6.90 10.20
N LYS A 618 27.05 6.56 8.97
CA LYS A 618 26.29 6.91 7.77
C LYS A 618 24.97 6.13 7.73
N MET A 619 25.02 4.82 7.98
CA MET A 619 23.82 3.99 8.04
C MET A 619 22.85 4.48 9.11
N ALA A 620 23.32 4.70 10.34
CA ALA A 620 22.52 5.15 11.47
C ALA A 620 21.84 6.49 11.20
N LYS A 621 22.55 7.43 10.57
CA LYS A 621 21.98 8.71 10.14
C LYS A 621 20.89 8.54 9.09
N THR A 622 21.12 7.69 8.08
CA THR A 622 20.11 7.41 7.05
C THR A 622 18.88 6.74 7.67
N VAL A 623 19.06 5.70 8.48
CA VAL A 623 17.94 4.98 9.12
C VAL A 623 17.16 5.92 10.06
N SER A 624 17.83 6.70 10.92
CA SER A 624 17.11 7.66 11.78
C SER A 624 16.34 8.71 10.98
N SER A 625 16.89 9.17 9.85
CA SER A 625 16.19 10.11 8.97
C SER A 625 14.91 9.50 8.42
N VAL A 626 14.97 8.25 7.93
CA VAL A 626 13.78 7.55 7.42
C VAL A 626 12.75 7.32 8.53
N LEU A 627 13.19 6.96 9.74
CA LEU A 627 12.29 6.80 10.87
C LEU A 627 11.57 8.11 11.20
N ILE A 628 12.28 9.25 11.26
CA ILE A 628 11.63 10.55 11.50
C ILE A 628 10.70 10.93 10.34
N ASP A 629 11.13 10.74 9.09
CA ASP A 629 10.31 11.03 7.92
C ASP A 629 9.03 10.19 7.88
N ALA A 630 9.11 8.93 8.31
CA ALA A 630 7.95 8.05 8.40
C ALA A 630 6.91 8.56 9.40
N THR A 631 7.32 9.26 10.47
CA THR A 631 6.39 9.93 11.40
C THR A 631 5.68 11.14 10.81
N LEU A 632 6.11 11.62 9.64
CA LEU A 632 5.55 12.81 8.96
C LEU A 632 4.71 12.44 7.72
N LEU A 633 4.53 11.15 7.41
CA LEU A 633 3.83 10.71 6.20
C LEU A 633 2.36 11.17 6.17
N SER A 634 1.72 11.30 7.33
CA SER A 634 0.33 11.80 7.43
C SER A 634 0.17 13.25 6.98
N LEU A 635 1.26 14.02 6.81
CA LEU A 635 1.22 15.39 6.34
C LEU A 635 1.12 15.52 4.81
N ASN A 636 1.14 14.41 4.06
CA ASN A 636 0.95 14.37 2.60
C ASN A 636 1.74 15.45 1.85
N LEU A 637 3.02 15.61 2.20
CA LEU A 637 3.86 16.68 1.65
C LEU A 637 4.05 16.52 0.13
N LYS A 638 3.95 17.62 -0.62
CA LYS A 638 4.14 17.70 -2.07
C LYS A 638 5.41 18.49 -2.43
N GLU A 639 5.58 18.84 -3.72
CA GLU A 639 6.71 19.64 -4.20
C GLU A 639 6.78 21.02 -3.52
N ILE A 640 5.62 21.65 -3.29
CA ILE A 640 5.51 22.96 -2.63
C ILE A 640 4.79 22.78 -1.30
N ASN A 641 5.45 23.03 -0.17
CA ASN A 641 4.80 22.99 1.14
C ASN A 641 4.77 24.39 1.74
N LEU A 642 3.57 24.92 1.99
CA LEU A 642 3.34 26.22 2.63
C LEU A 642 2.84 25.97 4.05
N ILE A 643 3.08 26.90 4.98
CA ILE A 643 2.56 26.79 6.34
C ILE A 643 1.90 28.08 6.83
N ILE A 644 0.83 27.93 7.60
CA ILE A 644 0.17 29.02 8.34
C ILE A 644 0.01 28.68 9.82
N PHE A 645 -0.05 29.73 10.65
CA PHE A 645 -0.21 29.64 12.11
C PHE A 645 -1.44 30.43 12.56
N PRO A 646 -2.67 29.95 12.27
CA PRO A 646 -3.89 30.63 12.67
C PRO A 646 -3.99 30.79 14.18
N ASP A 647 -4.40 31.98 14.64
CA ASP A 647 -4.81 32.16 16.02
C ASP A 647 -6.23 31.59 16.20
N TRP A 648 -6.30 30.37 16.74
CA TRP A 648 -7.55 29.66 17.01
C TRP A 648 -8.40 30.28 18.13
N SER A 649 -7.88 31.26 18.88
CA SER A 649 -8.64 31.99 19.90
C SER A 649 -9.55 33.09 19.33
N GLN A 650 -9.43 33.35 18.03
CA GLN A 650 -10.26 34.31 17.31
C GLN A 650 -11.74 33.88 17.24
N PRO A 651 -12.69 34.83 17.08
CA PRO A 651 -14.07 34.49 16.76
C PRO A 651 -14.15 33.69 15.45
N GLU A 652 -14.96 32.63 15.46
CA GLU A 652 -15.10 31.67 14.34
C GLU A 652 -15.35 32.36 12.99
N GLU A 653 -16.25 33.35 12.94
CA GLU A 653 -16.54 34.11 11.70
C GLU A 653 -15.29 34.84 11.14
N SER A 654 -14.44 35.38 12.01
CA SER A 654 -13.24 36.11 11.59
C SER A 654 -12.15 35.16 11.11
N LEU A 655 -11.96 34.04 11.82
CA LEU A 655 -11.01 33.01 11.45
C LEU A 655 -11.41 32.30 10.14
N SER A 656 -12.70 32.01 9.95
CA SER A 656 -13.22 31.43 8.72
C SER A 656 -12.93 32.32 7.51
N LEU A 657 -13.18 33.64 7.61
CA LEU A 657 -12.88 34.57 6.51
C LEU A 657 -11.38 34.63 6.17
N GLU A 658 -10.53 34.60 7.19
CA GLU A 658 -9.07 34.62 7.01
C GLU A 658 -8.56 33.32 6.37
N LEU A 659 -9.06 32.16 6.80
CA LEU A 659 -8.74 30.87 6.19
C LEU A 659 -9.30 30.75 4.77
N GLU A 660 -10.51 31.27 4.52
CA GLU A 660 -11.13 31.33 3.19
C GLU A 660 -10.24 32.10 2.22
N GLU A 661 -9.71 33.27 2.63
CA GLU A 661 -8.84 34.09 1.81
C GLU A 661 -7.54 33.35 1.43
N VAL A 662 -6.87 32.73 2.40
CA VAL A 662 -5.63 31.99 2.17
C VAL A 662 -5.85 30.78 1.27
N ILE A 663 -6.85 29.94 1.61
CA ILE A 663 -7.14 28.72 0.86
C ILE A 663 -7.51 29.06 -0.57
N LYS A 664 -8.32 30.11 -0.79
CA LYS A 664 -8.66 30.60 -2.13
C LYS A 664 -7.44 30.99 -2.94
N VAL A 665 -6.53 31.79 -2.38
CA VAL A 665 -5.33 32.25 -3.11
C VAL A 665 -4.42 31.07 -3.47
N VAL A 666 -4.26 30.11 -2.57
CA VAL A 666 -3.43 28.93 -2.82
C VAL A 666 -4.10 27.98 -3.81
N ALA A 667 -5.41 27.71 -3.67
CA ALA A 667 -6.16 26.80 -4.52
C ALA A 667 -6.26 27.30 -5.98
N THR A 668 -6.40 28.62 -6.17
CA THR A 668 -6.45 29.25 -7.49
C THR A 668 -5.08 29.46 -8.14
N HIS A 669 -3.98 29.15 -7.45
CA HIS A 669 -2.65 29.27 -8.00
C HIS A 669 -2.35 28.14 -9.01
N PRO A 670 -1.65 28.39 -10.15
CA PRO A 670 -1.35 27.36 -11.16
C PRO A 670 -0.59 26.11 -10.68
N ASN A 671 -0.01 26.14 -9.48
CA ASN A 671 0.73 25.02 -8.88
C ASN A 671 -0.04 24.36 -7.72
N SER A 672 -1.33 24.68 -7.53
CA SER A 672 -2.14 24.16 -6.41
C SER A 672 -2.09 22.64 -6.33
N GLN A 673 -2.13 21.93 -7.47
CA GLN A 673 -1.98 20.48 -7.60
C GLN A 673 -0.71 19.89 -6.97
N ASN A 674 0.38 20.64 -6.96
CA ASN A 674 1.67 20.24 -6.39
C ASN A 674 1.93 20.91 -5.03
N THR A 675 0.90 21.49 -4.41
CA THR A 675 1.02 22.26 -3.17
C THR A 675 0.32 21.56 -2.00
N THR A 676 1.01 21.49 -0.87
CA THR A 676 0.45 21.15 0.44
C THR A 676 0.43 22.41 1.31
N LEU A 677 -0.75 22.79 1.80
CA LEU A 677 -0.92 23.83 2.81
C LEU A 677 -1.00 23.20 4.19
N LEU A 678 0.06 23.39 4.96
CA LEU A 678 0.14 22.99 6.35
C LEU A 678 -0.52 24.05 7.24
N ILE A 679 -1.44 23.63 8.10
CA ILE A 679 -2.15 24.52 9.01
C ILE A 679 -1.81 24.10 10.43
N ASP A 680 -1.09 24.95 11.17
CA ASP A 680 -0.77 24.66 12.56
C ASP A 680 -2.04 24.69 13.42
N LYS A 681 -2.25 23.61 14.18
CA LYS A 681 -3.35 23.39 15.12
C LYS A 681 -2.89 23.27 16.56
N SER A 682 -1.69 23.73 16.89
CA SER A 682 -1.04 23.43 18.18
C SER A 682 -1.81 23.95 19.41
N ASN A 683 -2.88 24.73 19.24
CA ASN A 683 -3.78 25.21 20.30
C ASN A 683 -5.28 24.86 20.08
N MET A 684 -5.58 23.86 19.23
CA MET A 684 -6.95 23.41 18.92
C MET A 684 -7.04 21.87 18.91
N ALA A 685 -8.23 21.32 19.19
CA ALA A 685 -8.51 19.89 19.03
C ALA A 685 -8.72 19.52 17.55
N ASP A 686 -8.34 18.31 17.16
CA ASP A 686 -8.32 17.85 15.75
C ASP A 686 -9.71 17.94 15.11
N ASP A 687 -10.73 17.39 15.77
CA ASP A 687 -12.12 17.40 15.31
C ASP A 687 -12.65 18.83 15.06
N ASP A 688 -12.25 19.78 15.90
CA ASP A 688 -12.72 21.17 15.82
C ASP A 688 -12.08 21.92 14.64
N ALA A 689 -10.78 21.69 14.43
CA ALA A 689 -10.05 22.27 13.31
C ALA A 689 -10.54 21.67 11.99
N GLU A 690 -10.80 20.36 11.93
CA GLU A 690 -11.32 19.67 10.76
C GLU A 690 -12.73 20.15 10.38
N VAL A 691 -13.64 20.28 11.37
CA VAL A 691 -15.00 20.79 11.12
C VAL A 691 -14.97 22.22 10.58
N LEU A 692 -14.13 23.08 11.15
CA LEU A 692 -14.00 24.46 10.65
C LEU A 692 -13.46 24.50 9.22
N LEU A 693 -12.39 23.73 8.94
CA LEU A 693 -11.82 23.65 7.60
C LEU A 693 -12.81 23.08 6.59
N TYR A 694 -13.59 22.06 6.97
CA TYR A 694 -14.66 21.53 6.13
C TYR A 694 -15.68 22.60 5.79
N ASN A 695 -16.14 23.39 6.76
CA ASN A 695 -17.08 24.48 6.53
C ASN A 695 -16.50 25.56 5.60
N VAL A 696 -15.24 25.97 5.82
CA VAL A 696 -14.51 26.92 4.98
C VAL A 696 -14.39 26.41 3.54
N THR A 697 -13.98 25.16 3.35
CA THR A 697 -13.85 24.54 2.02
C THR A 697 -15.21 24.43 1.33
N MET A 698 -16.28 24.04 2.05
CA MET A 698 -17.63 23.98 1.49
C MET A 698 -18.17 25.36 1.09
N ASN A 699 -17.90 26.41 1.88
CA ASN A 699 -18.31 27.77 1.55
C ASN A 699 -17.65 28.26 0.26
N LEU A 700 -16.34 28.06 0.11
CA LEU A 700 -15.60 28.44 -1.09
C LEU A 700 -16.11 27.70 -2.34
N LEU A 701 -16.46 26.42 -2.20
CA LEU A 701 -17.09 25.62 -3.27
C LEU A 701 -18.49 26.15 -3.63
N MET A 702 -19.30 26.54 -2.65
CA MET A 702 -20.70 26.89 -2.85
C MET A 702 -20.94 28.36 -3.25
N GLN A 703 -20.09 29.29 -2.82
CA GLN A 703 -20.31 30.73 -3.00
C GLN A 703 -19.42 31.36 -4.07
N GLU A 704 -18.26 30.78 -4.35
CA GLU A 704 -17.24 31.42 -5.20
C GLU A 704 -16.79 30.58 -6.41
N ASP A 705 -17.41 29.40 -6.65
CA ASP A 705 -17.01 28.44 -7.70
C ASP A 705 -15.51 28.09 -7.65
N VAL A 706 -14.90 28.11 -6.45
CA VAL A 706 -13.49 27.76 -6.29
C VAL A 706 -13.38 26.25 -6.14
N GLU A 707 -12.94 25.56 -7.19
CA GLU A 707 -12.61 24.13 -7.16
C GLU A 707 -11.40 23.87 -6.24
N ILE A 708 -11.67 23.58 -4.97
CA ILE A 708 -10.63 23.17 -4.00
C ILE A 708 -10.32 21.68 -4.12
N THR A 709 -11.24 20.90 -4.71
CA THR A 709 -11.28 19.44 -4.64
C THR A 709 -10.26 18.73 -5.52
N GLU A 710 -9.56 19.41 -6.44
CA GLU A 710 -8.71 18.75 -7.45
C GLU A 710 -7.21 19.10 -7.41
N GLY A 711 -6.70 19.81 -6.40
CA GLY A 711 -5.27 20.11 -6.40
C GLY A 711 -4.58 20.38 -5.07
N LEU A 712 -5.15 21.24 -4.25
CA LEU A 712 -4.52 21.66 -3.01
C LEU A 712 -4.67 20.58 -1.93
N GLU A 713 -3.56 20.05 -1.43
CA GLU A 713 -3.58 19.23 -0.22
C GLU A 713 -3.60 20.15 1.00
N ILE A 714 -4.52 19.96 1.94
CA ILE A 714 -4.54 20.68 3.21
C ILE A 714 -4.28 19.67 4.32
N SER A 715 -3.29 19.93 5.15
CA SER A 715 -2.93 19.03 6.24
C SER A 715 -2.74 19.78 7.55
N LEU A 716 -3.35 19.27 8.61
CA LEU A 716 -3.22 19.82 9.95
C LEU A 716 -1.88 19.39 10.56
N VAL A 717 -1.12 20.36 11.08
CA VAL A 717 0.14 20.12 11.79
C VAL A 717 -0.08 20.49 13.25
N GLY A 718 0.18 19.58 14.19
CA GLY A 718 0.09 19.93 15.60
C GLY A 718 1.05 19.11 16.45
N ASN A 719 1.61 19.74 17.48
CA ASN A 719 2.38 19.06 18.53
C ASN A 719 3.58 18.23 18.03
N LEU A 720 4.24 18.66 16.94
CA LEU A 720 5.49 18.02 16.46
C LEU A 720 6.64 18.25 17.43
N ALA A 721 7.46 17.23 17.66
CA ALA A 721 8.68 17.38 18.45
C ALA A 721 9.76 18.17 17.68
N GLU A 722 10.78 18.67 18.39
CA GLU A 722 11.87 19.46 17.81
C GLU A 722 12.54 18.74 16.61
N ILE A 723 12.79 17.44 16.71
CA ILE A 723 13.43 16.65 15.64
C ILE A 723 12.53 16.46 14.41
N GLN A 724 11.20 16.40 14.59
CA GLN A 724 10.24 16.40 13.48
C GLN A 724 10.23 17.76 12.79
N TRP A 725 10.27 18.86 13.55
CA TRP A 725 10.42 20.20 12.99
C TRP A 725 11.73 20.34 12.21
N GLU A 726 12.85 19.85 12.74
CA GLU A 726 14.13 19.87 12.01
C GLU A 726 14.08 19.13 10.67
N ALA A 727 13.31 18.03 10.59
CA ALA A 727 13.11 17.27 9.36
C ALA A 727 12.11 17.94 8.40
N LEU A 728 11.07 18.60 8.93
CA LEU A 728 10.02 19.26 8.17
C LEU A 728 10.44 20.63 7.62
N LEU A 729 11.15 21.45 8.41
CA LEU A 729 11.50 22.83 8.06
C LEU A 729 12.19 22.99 6.70
N PRO A 730 13.17 22.14 6.30
CA PRO A 730 13.80 22.24 4.98
C PRO A 730 12.84 21.96 3.81
N ARG A 731 11.69 21.33 4.08
CA ARG A 731 10.66 20.98 3.10
C ARG A 731 9.57 22.06 3.00
N ILE A 732 9.48 22.93 4.01
CA ILE A 732 8.57 24.08 4.01
C ILE A 732 9.19 25.21 3.18
N ARG A 733 8.45 25.62 2.14
CA ARG A 733 8.89 26.64 1.20
C ARG A 733 8.73 28.06 1.74
N ALA A 734 7.59 28.33 2.38
CA ALA A 734 7.31 29.63 2.98
C ALA A 734 6.20 29.55 4.05
N ARG A 735 6.27 30.48 5.01
CA ARG A 735 5.18 30.80 5.94
C ARG A 735 4.32 31.92 5.35
N ILE A 736 3.01 31.72 5.25
CA ILE A 736 2.08 32.79 4.87
C ILE A 736 1.69 33.54 6.15
N ILE A 737 1.94 34.84 6.20
CA ILE A 737 1.64 35.67 7.36
C ILE A 737 0.15 36.02 7.35
N LEU A 738 -0.55 35.56 8.39
CA LEU A 738 -1.96 35.90 8.66
C LEU A 738 -2.08 37.28 9.33
N ILE A 739 -3.28 37.85 9.34
CA ILE A 739 -3.63 39.09 10.03
C ILE A 739 -3.48 38.89 11.54
N GLN A 740 -3.92 37.74 12.05
CA GLN A 740 -3.69 37.31 13.44
C GLN A 740 -3.04 35.92 13.46
N GLU A 741 -1.74 35.91 13.81
CA GLU A 741 -1.00 34.66 13.99
C GLU A 741 -0.88 34.30 15.46
N ASP A 742 -0.94 33.00 15.75
CA ASP A 742 -0.69 32.46 17.07
C ASP A 742 0.76 32.71 17.52
N GLN A 743 0.94 33.68 18.41
CA GLN A 743 2.25 34.07 18.93
C GLN A 743 2.92 32.98 19.78
N GLN A 744 2.15 32.09 20.39
CA GLN A 744 2.68 31.01 21.21
C GLN A 744 3.32 29.95 20.32
N SER A 745 2.60 29.47 19.30
CA SER A 745 3.12 28.49 18.33
C SER A 745 4.31 29.03 17.54
N LEU A 746 4.25 30.31 17.15
CA LEU A 746 5.37 31.01 16.54
C LEU A 746 6.62 31.05 17.44
N SER A 747 6.48 31.20 18.75
CA SER A 747 7.63 31.23 19.67
C SER A 747 8.29 29.86 19.89
N GLN A 748 7.56 28.77 19.62
CA GLN A 748 8.02 27.39 19.78
C GLN A 748 8.74 26.84 18.54
N VAL A 749 8.40 27.35 17.35
CA VAL A 749 9.04 26.97 16.09
C VAL A 749 10.32 27.78 15.87
N LEU A 750 11.38 27.15 15.33
CA LEU A 750 12.63 27.81 14.94
C LEU A 750 12.42 28.74 13.71
N LEU A 751 11.67 29.82 13.89
CA LEU A 751 11.22 30.76 12.85
C LEU A 751 12.35 31.42 12.07
N ASP A 752 13.54 31.53 12.66
CA ASP A 752 14.72 32.15 12.02
C ASP A 752 15.12 31.45 10.71
N LYS A 753 14.63 30.22 10.47
CA LYS A 753 14.91 29.43 9.27
C LYS A 753 13.83 29.51 8.18
N LEU A 754 12.64 30.06 8.45
CA LEU A 754 11.53 30.11 7.50
C LEU A 754 11.45 31.45 6.78
N SER A 755 11.44 31.44 5.45
CA SER A 755 11.04 32.62 4.68
C SER A 755 9.55 32.88 4.85
N SER A 756 9.17 34.13 5.11
CA SER A 756 7.79 34.55 5.26
C SER A 756 7.34 35.44 4.10
N CYS A 757 6.05 35.38 3.77
CA CYS A 757 5.43 36.23 2.76
C CYS A 757 4.03 36.65 3.19
N LYS A 758 3.60 37.83 2.75
CA LYS A 758 2.19 38.23 2.85
C LYS A 758 1.39 37.50 1.76
N ILE A 759 0.09 37.33 2.00
CA ILE A 759 -0.82 36.69 1.05
C ILE A 759 -0.79 37.38 -0.33
N ASP A 760 -0.77 38.72 -0.34
CA ASP A 760 -0.69 39.55 -1.56
C ASP A 760 0.57 39.31 -2.40
N ASP A 761 1.66 38.91 -1.76
CA ASP A 761 2.98 38.70 -2.39
C ASP A 761 3.18 37.25 -2.85
N LEU A 762 2.26 36.33 -2.48
CA LEU A 762 2.39 34.89 -2.69
C LEU A 762 2.45 34.54 -4.18
N SER A 763 1.59 35.14 -5.00
CA SER A 763 1.54 34.92 -6.46
C SER A 763 2.86 35.26 -7.16
N ASN A 764 3.55 36.32 -6.74
CA ASN A 764 4.84 36.71 -7.33
C ASN A 764 5.99 35.78 -6.90
N GLN A 765 5.98 35.32 -5.66
CA GLN A 765 6.99 34.38 -5.17
C GLN A 765 6.84 32.99 -5.81
N LEU A 766 5.60 32.47 -5.89
CA LEU A 766 5.32 31.18 -6.54
C LEU A 766 5.61 31.21 -8.05
N TYR A 767 5.41 32.35 -8.72
CA TYR A 767 5.77 32.52 -10.14
C TYR A 767 7.29 32.47 -10.39
N THR A 768 8.09 33.02 -9.48
CA THR A 768 9.57 33.04 -9.60
C THR A 768 10.17 31.63 -9.50
N ILE A 769 9.54 30.75 -8.72
CA ILE A 769 9.94 29.35 -8.49
C ILE A 769 9.81 28.49 -9.76
N SER A 770 8.75 28.72 -10.55
CA SER A 770 8.50 28.00 -11.80
C SER A 770 9.62 28.14 -12.86
N LYS A 771 10.50 29.15 -12.73
CA LYS A 771 11.62 29.39 -13.64
C LYS A 771 12.89 28.61 -13.29
N GLU A 772 13.20 28.42 -12.00
CA GLU A 772 14.43 27.73 -11.56
C GLU A 772 14.27 26.20 -11.61
N GLU A 773 13.10 25.66 -11.25
CA GLU A 773 12.81 24.23 -11.31
C GLU A 773 12.63 23.71 -12.74
N LYS A 774 12.01 24.50 -13.62
CA LYS A 774 12.00 24.22 -15.06
C LYS A 774 13.40 24.11 -15.61
N GLN A 775 14.39 24.81 -15.05
CA GLN A 775 15.77 24.79 -15.54
C GLN A 775 16.56 23.55 -15.09
N ILE A 776 16.20 22.93 -13.96
CA ILE A 776 16.80 21.69 -13.43
C ILE A 776 16.12 20.44 -14.00
N LYS A 777 14.78 20.38 -14.04
CA LYS A 777 14.03 19.30 -14.74
C LYS A 777 14.43 19.24 -16.22
N TYR A 778 14.60 20.41 -16.88
CA TYR A 778 15.11 20.51 -18.26
C TYR A 778 16.56 20.03 -18.47
N GLN A 779 17.38 19.96 -17.42
CA GLN A 779 18.74 19.40 -17.52
C GLN A 779 18.76 17.87 -17.38
N LEU A 780 17.81 17.30 -16.61
CA LEU A 780 17.69 15.85 -16.40
C LEU A 780 16.90 15.16 -17.53
N SER A 781 15.86 15.80 -18.06
CA SER A 781 15.06 15.31 -19.21
C SER A 781 15.85 15.17 -20.52
N LYS A 782 17.08 15.70 -20.57
CA LYS A 782 17.99 15.60 -21.73
C LYS A 782 18.74 14.27 -21.85
N LYS A 783 18.65 13.36 -20.87
CA LYS A 783 19.12 12.00 -21.10
C LYS A 783 18.10 11.27 -21.95
N ILE A 784 18.49 10.88 -23.16
CA ILE A 784 17.67 10.12 -24.08
C ILE A 784 17.90 8.63 -23.85
N ILE A 785 16.84 7.85 -23.75
CA ILE A 785 16.86 6.39 -23.71
C ILE A 785 16.29 5.82 -25.02
N ALA A 786 16.87 4.73 -25.51
CA ALA A 786 16.30 3.98 -26.63
C ALA A 786 15.26 2.99 -26.08
N TYR A 787 14.05 3.03 -26.60
CA TYR A 787 12.94 2.17 -26.23
C TYR A 787 12.40 1.43 -27.46
N ASN A 788 12.27 0.11 -27.36
CA ASN A 788 11.88 -0.72 -28.50
C ASN A 788 10.36 -0.94 -28.52
N ILE A 789 9.68 -0.34 -29.50
CA ILE A 789 8.33 -0.73 -29.89
C ILE A 789 8.49 -1.91 -30.87
N LYS A 790 8.56 -3.12 -30.32
CA LYS A 790 8.85 -4.35 -31.08
C LYS A 790 10.15 -4.22 -31.90
N GLU A 791 10.08 -4.14 -33.23
CA GLU A 791 11.25 -4.07 -34.12
C GLU A 791 11.74 -2.64 -34.37
N ILE A 792 10.95 -1.62 -33.99
CA ILE A 792 11.28 -0.21 -34.18
C ILE A 792 11.77 0.38 -32.85
N SER A 793 13.00 0.89 -32.85
CA SER A 793 13.56 1.62 -31.70
C SER A 793 13.21 3.10 -31.80
N ILE A 794 12.59 3.65 -30.76
CA ILE A 794 12.31 5.08 -30.63
C ILE A 794 13.14 5.68 -29.50
N ASN A 795 13.47 6.96 -29.61
CA ASN A 795 14.18 7.71 -28.59
C ASN A 795 13.17 8.44 -27.71
N LEU A 796 13.31 8.28 -26.39
CA LEU A 796 12.47 8.92 -25.39
C LEU A 796 13.33 9.71 -24.38
N PRO A 797 12.82 10.80 -23.81
CA PRO A 797 13.35 11.36 -22.57
C PRO A 797 13.43 10.28 -21.48
N HIS A 798 14.46 10.31 -20.62
CA HIS A 798 14.67 9.33 -19.56
C HIS A 798 13.50 9.26 -18.57
N ASP A 799 12.78 10.36 -18.39
CA ASP A 799 11.62 10.53 -17.52
C ASP A 799 10.27 10.34 -18.23
N HIS A 800 10.27 9.89 -19.50
CA HIS A 800 9.04 9.62 -20.23
C HIS A 800 8.26 8.46 -19.57
N ALA A 801 6.94 8.58 -19.39
CA ALA A 801 6.15 7.59 -18.64
C ALA A 801 5.86 6.29 -19.43
N LEU A 802 5.92 6.32 -20.77
CA LEU A 802 5.63 5.17 -21.63
C LEU A 802 6.32 3.84 -21.23
N PRO A 803 7.64 3.78 -20.96
CA PRO A 803 8.30 2.55 -20.52
C PRO A 803 7.76 2.04 -19.18
N HIS A 804 7.41 2.94 -18.26
CA HIS A 804 6.81 2.59 -16.98
C HIS A 804 5.41 1.98 -17.20
N TYR A 805 4.56 2.66 -17.96
CA TYR A 805 3.19 2.20 -18.23
C TYR A 805 3.16 0.85 -18.96
N GLN A 806 3.95 0.65 -20.02
CA GLN A 806 3.96 -0.63 -20.73
C GLN A 806 4.63 -1.77 -19.93
N ASN A 807 5.49 -1.47 -18.96
CA ASN A 807 6.05 -2.47 -18.05
C ASN A 807 5.03 -2.89 -16.99
N ARG A 808 4.32 -1.92 -16.40
CA ARG A 808 3.30 -2.15 -15.37
C ARG A 808 2.02 -2.76 -15.97
N PHE A 809 1.54 -2.21 -17.08
CA PHE A 809 0.31 -2.58 -17.77
C PHE A 809 0.64 -3.13 -19.15
N ARG A 810 0.80 -4.45 -19.24
CA ARG A 810 1.30 -5.12 -20.46
C ARG A 810 0.38 -4.97 -21.70
N LEU A 811 -0.88 -4.60 -21.50
CA LEU A 811 -1.86 -4.39 -22.57
C LEU A 811 -1.95 -2.93 -23.04
N TYR A 812 -1.33 -2.00 -22.31
CA TYR A 812 -1.35 -0.56 -22.56
C TYR A 812 -0.88 -0.21 -23.97
N ASP A 813 -1.71 0.53 -24.70
CA ASP A 813 -1.53 0.97 -26.09
C ASP A 813 -1.13 -0.17 -27.07
N LYS A 814 -1.61 -1.40 -26.84
CA LYS A 814 -1.37 -2.55 -27.74
C LYS A 814 -2.53 -2.87 -28.67
N PHE A 815 -3.75 -2.44 -28.35
CA PHE A 815 -4.95 -2.84 -29.08
C PHE A 815 -4.98 -2.33 -30.52
N ILE A 816 -4.55 -1.09 -30.74
CA ILE A 816 -4.52 -0.47 -32.08
C ILE A 816 -3.67 -1.26 -33.09
N GLY A 817 -2.59 -1.91 -32.62
CA GLY A 817 -1.78 -2.80 -33.44
C GLY A 817 -2.53 -4.06 -33.90
N VAL A 818 -3.52 -4.55 -33.13
CA VAL A 818 -4.38 -5.67 -33.55
C VAL A 818 -5.36 -5.20 -34.62
N ILE A 819 -5.99 -4.03 -34.45
CA ILE A 819 -6.88 -3.44 -35.45
C ILE A 819 -6.14 -3.27 -36.78
N ALA A 820 -4.92 -2.77 -36.74
CA ALA A 820 -4.10 -2.50 -37.92
C ALA A 820 -3.91 -3.73 -38.83
N LYS A 821 -3.89 -4.96 -38.28
CA LYS A 821 -3.78 -6.20 -39.07
C LYS A 821 -4.98 -6.47 -39.97
N TYR A 822 -6.16 -5.95 -39.60
CA TYR A 822 -7.41 -6.15 -40.33
C TYR A 822 -7.73 -5.01 -41.28
N LEU A 823 -6.90 -3.96 -41.31
CA LEU A 823 -7.05 -2.86 -42.25
C LEU A 823 -6.68 -3.33 -43.67
N PRO A 824 -7.46 -2.94 -44.70
CA PRO A 824 -7.15 -3.29 -46.08
C PRO A 824 -5.85 -2.61 -46.52
N ASN A 825 -4.88 -3.39 -46.99
CA ASN A 825 -3.67 -2.85 -47.60
C ASN A 825 -4.02 -2.20 -48.96
N SER A 826 -4.10 -0.88 -49.00
CA SER A 826 -4.47 -0.08 -50.17
C SER A 826 -3.72 1.27 -50.18
N GLN A 827 -4.07 2.16 -51.11
CA GLN A 827 -3.62 3.57 -51.10
C GLN A 827 -4.42 4.45 -50.11
N ASP A 828 -5.36 3.84 -49.38
CA ASP A 828 -6.12 4.49 -48.31
C ASP A 828 -5.24 4.65 -47.07
N PHE A 829 -5.47 5.71 -46.30
CA PHE A 829 -4.53 6.19 -45.29
C PHE A 829 -5.11 6.17 -43.87
N ILE A 830 -4.20 6.22 -42.90
CA ILE A 830 -4.49 6.31 -41.47
C ILE A 830 -4.15 7.71 -41.00
N VAL A 831 -4.97 8.27 -40.10
CA VAL A 831 -4.66 9.52 -39.41
C VAL A 831 -4.42 9.20 -37.92
N ASP A 832 -3.29 9.67 -37.42
CA ASP A 832 -2.88 9.58 -36.02
C ASP A 832 -2.72 11.01 -35.47
N ILE A 833 -3.73 11.49 -34.73
CA ILE A 833 -3.77 12.82 -34.11
C ILE A 833 -3.35 12.70 -32.66
N GLY A 834 -2.41 13.54 -32.22
CA GLY A 834 -1.77 13.40 -30.91
C GLY A 834 -0.69 12.33 -30.91
N ALA A 835 0.11 12.30 -31.99
CA ALA A 835 1.09 11.24 -32.21
C ALA A 835 2.30 11.30 -31.25
N ASN A 836 2.44 12.37 -30.45
CA ASN A 836 3.46 12.58 -29.43
C ASN A 836 4.88 12.22 -29.94
N VAL A 837 5.49 11.16 -29.39
CA VAL A 837 6.84 10.68 -29.74
C VAL A 837 6.86 9.65 -30.87
N GLY A 838 5.69 9.26 -31.39
CA GLY A 838 5.50 8.37 -32.53
C GLY A 838 5.44 6.88 -32.20
N ASP A 839 5.16 6.49 -30.96
CA ASP A 839 5.11 5.09 -30.52
C ASP A 839 3.89 4.32 -31.08
N THR A 840 2.69 4.91 -31.05
CA THR A 840 1.50 4.34 -31.71
C THR A 840 1.73 4.16 -33.20
N THR A 841 2.29 5.17 -33.88
CA THR A 841 2.66 5.07 -35.30
C THR A 841 3.73 3.99 -35.54
N ALA A 842 4.75 3.88 -34.68
CA ALA A 842 5.74 2.81 -34.76
C ALA A 842 5.09 1.42 -34.67
N LEU A 843 4.04 1.27 -33.87
CA LEU A 843 3.28 0.03 -33.78
C LEU A 843 2.48 -0.24 -35.07
N LEU A 844 1.80 0.78 -35.62
CA LEU A 844 1.02 0.68 -36.86
C LEU A 844 1.88 0.25 -38.06
N LEU A 845 3.07 0.83 -38.22
CA LEU A 845 4.01 0.53 -39.32
C LEU A 845 4.37 -0.95 -39.42
N GLN A 846 4.30 -1.68 -38.31
CA GLN A 846 4.66 -3.09 -38.21
C GLN A 846 3.53 -4.04 -38.61
N TYR A 847 2.29 -3.56 -38.73
CA TYR A 847 1.11 -4.40 -38.98
C TYR A 847 0.36 -4.07 -40.27
N CYS A 848 0.49 -2.87 -40.82
CA CYS A 848 -0.13 -2.48 -42.09
C CYS A 848 0.84 -1.77 -43.02
N LEU A 849 0.51 -1.72 -44.32
CA LEU A 849 1.29 -1.03 -45.36
C LEU A 849 0.73 0.35 -45.76
N ASN A 850 -0.41 0.75 -45.20
CA ASN A 850 -1.09 2.00 -45.51
C ASN A 850 -0.22 3.25 -45.20
N PRO A 851 -0.34 4.34 -45.98
CA PRO A 851 0.23 5.63 -45.62
C PRO A 851 -0.36 6.16 -44.30
N ILE A 852 0.44 6.85 -43.49
CA ILE A 852 0.03 7.39 -42.18
C ILE A 852 0.26 8.90 -42.17
N ILE A 853 -0.74 9.68 -41.77
CA ILE A 853 -0.62 11.10 -41.49
C ILE A 853 -0.51 11.24 -39.97
N CYS A 854 0.66 11.65 -39.48
CA CYS A 854 0.91 11.85 -38.06
C CYS A 854 0.85 13.34 -37.76
N ILE A 855 -0.07 13.74 -36.88
CA ILE A 855 -0.33 15.12 -36.51
C ILE A 855 0.06 15.30 -35.05
N GLU A 856 0.99 16.21 -34.80
CA GLU A 856 1.44 16.56 -33.44
C GLU A 856 1.53 18.08 -33.31
N ALA A 857 0.87 18.64 -32.30
CA ALA A 857 0.77 20.07 -32.11
C ALA A 857 2.01 20.65 -31.40
N ASP A 858 2.62 19.91 -30.46
CA ASP A 858 3.80 20.35 -29.74
C ASP A 858 5.06 20.25 -30.60
N GLU A 859 5.84 21.34 -30.67
CA GLU A 859 7.03 21.40 -31.52
C GLU A 859 8.14 20.40 -31.10
N GLU A 860 8.26 20.10 -29.81
CA GLU A 860 9.31 19.20 -29.29
C GLU A 860 8.96 17.74 -29.56
N PHE A 861 7.71 17.35 -29.26
CA PHE A 861 7.22 16.01 -29.60
C PHE A 861 7.20 15.79 -31.11
N PHE A 862 6.76 16.79 -31.89
CA PHE A 862 6.80 16.73 -33.35
C PHE A 862 8.23 16.48 -33.87
N HIS A 863 9.24 17.17 -33.30
CA HIS A 863 10.62 16.96 -33.69
C HIS A 863 11.13 15.57 -33.32
N THR A 864 10.83 15.11 -32.10
CA THR A 864 11.19 13.79 -31.59
C THR A 864 10.57 12.67 -32.44
N MET A 865 9.26 12.73 -32.71
CA MET A 865 8.56 11.80 -33.59
C MET A 865 9.19 11.76 -34.99
N LYS A 866 9.49 12.90 -35.59
CA LYS A 866 10.11 12.96 -36.92
C LYS A 866 11.50 12.35 -36.93
N GLN A 867 12.27 12.48 -35.86
CA GLN A 867 13.55 11.80 -35.72
C GLN A 867 13.36 10.28 -35.60
N ASN A 868 12.49 9.85 -34.69
CA ASN A 868 12.18 8.45 -34.39
C ASN A 868 11.71 7.68 -35.64
N LEU A 869 10.92 8.34 -36.50
CA LEU A 869 10.27 7.72 -37.64
C LEU A 869 10.89 8.12 -38.99
N SER A 870 12.08 8.75 -38.97
CA SER A 870 12.73 9.29 -40.17
C SER A 870 13.03 8.25 -41.26
N GLU A 871 13.26 7.00 -40.89
CA GLU A 871 13.47 5.88 -41.84
C GLU A 871 12.21 5.54 -42.65
N TYR A 872 11.04 5.97 -42.18
CA TYR A 872 9.73 5.66 -42.75
C TYR A 872 9.07 6.86 -43.44
N ASN A 873 9.82 7.94 -43.72
CA ASN A 873 9.34 9.17 -44.39
C ASN A 873 8.60 8.94 -45.72
N GLN A 874 8.81 7.81 -46.40
CA GLN A 874 8.10 7.47 -47.64
C GLN A 874 6.65 7.04 -47.41
N ARG A 875 6.31 6.65 -46.17
CA ARG A 875 4.97 6.20 -45.75
C ARG A 875 4.29 7.18 -44.79
N ILE A 876 5.03 8.13 -44.22
CA ILE A 876 4.52 9.02 -43.19
C ILE A 876 4.51 10.47 -43.68
N ILE A 877 3.36 11.13 -43.53
CA ILE A 877 3.21 12.56 -43.70
C ILE A 877 3.18 13.19 -42.31
N PHE A 878 4.20 13.96 -41.97
CA PHE A 878 4.30 14.65 -40.68
C PHE A 878 3.64 16.03 -40.77
N VAL A 879 2.71 16.32 -39.88
CA VAL A 879 2.01 17.61 -39.79
C VAL A 879 2.20 18.18 -38.39
N ASN A 880 2.73 19.40 -38.29
CA ASN A 880 2.79 20.13 -37.03
C ASN A 880 1.66 21.16 -37.01
N SER A 881 0.54 20.80 -36.39
CA SER A 881 -0.64 21.66 -36.30
C SER A 881 -1.56 21.18 -35.17
N PHE A 882 -2.24 22.11 -34.53
CA PHE A 882 -3.33 21.79 -33.61
C PHE A 882 -4.63 21.61 -34.40
N VAL A 883 -5.23 20.42 -34.35
CA VAL A 883 -6.43 20.10 -35.13
C VAL A 883 -7.66 20.64 -34.39
N SER A 884 -8.42 21.51 -35.04
CA SER A 884 -9.68 22.01 -34.46
C SER A 884 -10.69 22.45 -35.52
N GLY A 885 -11.97 22.50 -35.13
CA GLY A 885 -13.08 22.89 -36.01
C GLY A 885 -13.29 24.39 -36.17
N ASN A 886 -12.74 25.21 -35.27
CA ASN A 886 -12.83 26.66 -35.26
C ASN A 886 -11.42 27.27 -35.30
N ASP A 887 -11.28 28.48 -35.86
CA ASP A 887 -10.04 29.25 -35.73
C ASP A 887 -9.87 29.67 -34.26
N PHE A 888 -9.27 28.80 -33.45
CA PHE A 888 -8.93 29.14 -32.07
C PHE A 888 -7.77 30.12 -32.06
N GLN A 889 -8.05 31.35 -31.62
CA GLN A 889 -7.04 32.26 -31.09
C GLN A 889 -7.12 32.07 -29.57
N ASN A 890 -6.03 31.68 -28.88
CA ASN A 890 -5.91 31.54 -27.40
C ASN A 890 -5.87 30.11 -26.80
N VAL A 891 -5.04 29.21 -27.33
CA VAL A 891 -4.77 27.88 -26.72
C VAL A 891 -3.29 27.76 -26.34
N GLU A 892 -3.00 27.28 -25.13
CA GLU A 892 -1.67 26.93 -24.63
C GLU A 892 -1.54 25.39 -24.49
N LEU A 893 -0.47 24.80 -25.00
CA LEU A 893 -0.13 23.40 -24.74
C LEU A 893 0.64 23.31 -23.41
N VAL A 894 0.08 22.59 -22.45
CA VAL A 894 0.67 22.29 -21.14
C VAL A 894 1.21 20.86 -21.17
N LYS A 895 2.52 20.70 -20.96
CA LYS A 895 3.18 19.39 -20.93
C LYS A 895 3.08 18.74 -19.57
N ASN A 896 2.73 17.46 -19.53
CA ASN A 896 2.83 16.63 -18.33
C ASN A 896 3.31 15.21 -18.71
N SER A 897 4.36 14.71 -18.06
CA SER A 897 4.76 13.29 -18.05
C SER A 897 4.88 12.56 -19.42
N GLY A 898 5.12 13.28 -20.52
CA GLY A 898 5.25 12.71 -21.87
C GLY A 898 4.08 13.00 -22.82
N THR A 899 3.03 13.68 -22.35
CA THR A 899 1.91 14.16 -23.17
C THR A 899 1.78 15.69 -23.09
N ALA A 900 1.02 16.28 -24.01
CA ALA A 900 0.75 17.71 -24.06
C ALA A 900 -0.76 17.96 -24.16
N ARG A 901 -1.34 18.53 -23.09
CA ARG A 901 -2.75 18.90 -23.02
C ARG A 901 -2.97 20.34 -23.48
N ALA A 902 -3.96 20.57 -24.33
CA ALA A 902 -4.36 21.92 -24.69
C ALA A 902 -5.18 22.57 -23.55
N VAL A 903 -4.93 23.84 -23.24
CA VAL A 903 -5.67 24.63 -22.24
C VAL A 903 -5.96 26.00 -22.83
N GLU A 904 -7.21 26.46 -22.76
CA GLU A 904 -7.55 27.82 -23.21
C GLU A 904 -6.88 28.87 -22.32
N ARG A 905 -6.09 29.79 -22.91
CA ARG A 905 -5.45 30.90 -22.20
C ARG A 905 -5.37 32.15 -23.06
N GLU A 906 -5.87 33.27 -22.53
CA GLU A 906 -5.82 34.58 -23.20
C GLU A 906 -4.37 34.96 -23.63
N ASN A 907 -4.19 35.32 -24.91
CA ASN A 907 -2.96 35.86 -25.52
C ASN A 907 -1.84 34.88 -25.97
N LYS A 908 -2.12 33.58 -26.20
CA LYS A 908 -1.17 32.68 -26.91
C LYS A 908 -1.75 32.12 -28.22
N ILE A 909 -0.97 32.21 -29.30
CA ILE A 909 -1.39 31.78 -30.64
C ILE A 909 -0.66 30.48 -30.98
N VAL A 910 -1.39 29.36 -31.00
CA VAL A 910 -0.95 28.11 -31.65
C VAL A 910 -1.60 28.05 -33.03
N ARG A 911 -0.88 27.58 -34.04
CA ARG A 911 -1.44 27.40 -35.38
C ARG A 911 -2.51 26.30 -35.35
N SER A 912 -3.75 26.68 -35.60
CA SER A 912 -4.87 25.75 -35.75
C SER A 912 -5.21 25.52 -37.22
N ASP A 913 -5.29 24.27 -37.66
CA ASP A 913 -5.82 23.90 -38.98
C ASP A 913 -6.96 22.88 -38.80
N SER A 914 -8.01 22.96 -39.61
CA SER A 914 -9.03 21.91 -39.63
C SER A 914 -8.50 20.64 -40.30
N LEU A 915 -8.98 19.47 -39.86
CA LEU A 915 -8.54 18.20 -40.45
C LEU A 915 -8.78 18.18 -41.97
N GLU A 916 -9.91 18.72 -42.46
CA GLU A 916 -10.17 18.86 -43.89
C GLU A 916 -9.09 19.66 -44.65
N SER A 917 -8.59 20.75 -44.05
CA SER A 917 -7.53 21.58 -44.63
C SER A 917 -6.23 20.81 -44.76
N ILE A 918 -5.89 20.04 -43.72
CA ILE A 918 -4.70 19.17 -43.69
C ILE A 918 -4.80 18.09 -44.77
N LEU A 919 -5.96 17.41 -44.86
CA LEU A 919 -6.16 16.29 -45.77
C LEU A 919 -6.22 16.71 -47.25
N LYS A 920 -6.77 17.88 -47.59
CA LYS A 920 -6.83 18.40 -48.98
C LYS A 920 -5.46 18.51 -49.65
N ASN A 921 -4.38 18.59 -48.87
CA ASN A 921 -3.02 18.73 -49.37
C ASN A 921 -2.26 17.40 -49.54
N SER A 922 -2.87 16.25 -49.21
CA SER A 922 -2.17 14.96 -49.08
C SER A 922 -2.12 14.10 -50.35
N ASN A 923 -3.01 14.30 -51.34
CA ASN A 923 -3.14 13.44 -52.55
C ASN A 923 -3.31 11.92 -52.25
N LEU A 924 -3.80 11.54 -51.07
CA LEU A 924 -3.99 10.14 -50.66
C LEU A 924 -5.40 9.62 -50.98
N GLY A 925 -5.62 8.31 -50.78
CA GLY A 925 -6.92 7.62 -50.94
C GLY A 925 -7.97 8.06 -49.91
N LYS A 926 -8.80 7.14 -49.41
CA LYS A 926 -9.75 7.45 -48.31
C LYS A 926 -9.11 7.31 -46.94
N CYS A 927 -9.64 7.97 -45.92
CA CYS A 927 -9.30 7.67 -44.53
C CYS A 927 -9.95 6.33 -44.11
N ILE A 928 -9.15 5.37 -43.64
CA ILE A 928 -9.64 4.06 -43.18
C ILE A 928 -9.61 3.87 -41.66
N LEU A 929 -8.74 4.60 -40.98
CA LEU A 929 -8.64 4.65 -39.52
C LEU A 929 -8.32 6.09 -39.12
N LEU A 930 -9.14 6.66 -38.26
CA LEU A 930 -8.94 7.97 -37.64
C LEU A 930 -8.75 7.74 -36.14
N LYS A 931 -7.50 7.88 -35.67
CA LYS A 931 -7.14 7.86 -34.26
C LYS A 931 -6.95 9.29 -33.76
N THR A 932 -7.55 9.60 -32.62
CA THR A 932 -7.29 10.82 -31.86
C THR A 932 -7.00 10.45 -30.42
N ASP A 933 -6.02 11.13 -29.84
CA ASP A 933 -5.55 10.93 -28.47
C ASP A 933 -4.93 12.24 -28.02
N THR A 934 -5.80 13.13 -27.55
CA THR A 934 -5.47 14.53 -27.35
C THR A 934 -5.95 15.00 -25.99
N ASP A 935 -5.55 14.30 -24.91
CA ASP A 935 -5.75 14.62 -23.48
C ASP A 935 -6.95 15.57 -23.22
N GLY A 936 -8.16 15.13 -23.62
CA GLY A 936 -9.41 15.86 -23.40
C GLY A 936 -9.95 16.75 -24.54
N PHE A 937 -9.47 16.63 -25.78
CA PHE A 937 -10.01 17.36 -26.97
C PHE A 937 -10.61 16.47 -28.06
N ASP A 938 -10.68 15.16 -27.80
CA ASP A 938 -11.05 14.15 -28.79
C ASP A 938 -12.48 14.29 -29.31
N PHE A 939 -13.43 14.69 -28.46
CA PHE A 939 -14.81 14.91 -28.86
C PHE A 939 -14.94 16.06 -29.85
N GLU A 940 -14.32 17.21 -29.58
CA GLU A 940 -14.31 18.37 -30.48
C GLU A 940 -13.63 18.06 -31.82
N ILE A 941 -12.54 17.30 -31.80
CA ILE A 941 -11.85 16.87 -33.02
C ILE A 941 -12.76 15.97 -33.87
N LEU A 942 -13.42 14.99 -33.26
CA LEU A 942 -14.34 14.09 -33.97
C LEU A 942 -15.59 14.83 -34.48
N LEU A 943 -16.17 15.71 -33.65
CA LEU A 943 -17.33 16.54 -34.03
C LEU A 943 -17.00 17.55 -35.14
N SER A 944 -15.78 18.04 -35.21
CA SER A 944 -15.33 18.90 -36.31
C SER A 944 -14.99 18.11 -37.59
N SER A 945 -14.79 16.80 -37.47
CA SER A 945 -14.39 15.90 -38.57
C SER A 945 -15.56 15.11 -39.18
N LEU A 946 -16.81 15.43 -38.84
CA LEU A 946 -18.00 14.67 -39.25
C LEU A 946 -18.18 14.54 -40.77
N SER A 947 -17.73 15.53 -41.55
CA SER A 947 -17.74 15.48 -43.02
C SER A 947 -16.89 14.32 -43.56
N ILE A 948 -15.66 14.19 -43.06
CA ILE A 948 -14.71 13.12 -43.41
C ILE A 948 -15.26 11.77 -42.91
N ILE A 949 -15.75 11.72 -41.66
CA ILE A 949 -16.33 10.51 -41.07
C ILE A 949 -17.50 10.01 -41.93
N LYS A 950 -18.34 10.93 -42.43
CA LYS A 950 -19.48 10.60 -43.30
C LYS A 950 -19.05 10.13 -44.69
N GLU A 951 -18.05 10.77 -45.29
CA GLU A 951 -17.62 10.49 -46.68
C GLU A 951 -16.79 9.20 -46.80
N ASP A 952 -15.90 8.96 -45.85
CA ASP A 952 -14.95 7.83 -45.90
C ASP A 952 -15.39 6.64 -45.04
N SER A 953 -16.19 6.90 -44.01
CA SER A 953 -16.59 5.92 -42.99
C SER A 953 -15.37 5.13 -42.47
N PRO A 954 -14.38 5.80 -41.84
CA PRO A 954 -13.22 5.15 -41.23
C PRO A 954 -13.61 4.35 -39.98
N ILE A 955 -12.73 3.47 -39.51
CA ILE A 955 -12.78 3.02 -38.11
C ILE A 955 -12.33 4.20 -37.25
N LEU A 956 -13.03 4.49 -36.15
CA LEU A 956 -12.64 5.56 -35.22
C LEU A 956 -12.01 4.93 -33.98
N TYR A 957 -10.90 5.49 -33.51
CA TYR A 957 -10.26 5.14 -32.24
C TYR A 957 -10.06 6.44 -31.46
N TRP A 958 -10.57 6.54 -30.24
CA TRP A 958 -10.30 7.71 -29.41
C TRP A 958 -10.18 7.38 -27.94
N GLU A 959 -9.40 8.20 -27.24
CA GLU A 959 -9.38 8.26 -25.79
C GLU A 959 -10.66 8.97 -25.31
N ASN A 960 -11.50 8.25 -24.58
CA ASN A 960 -12.75 8.76 -24.04
C ASN A 960 -12.56 9.13 -22.57
N GLU A 961 -12.03 10.33 -22.37
CA GLU A 961 -11.87 10.98 -21.08
C GLU A 961 -13.12 11.81 -20.75
N ILE A 962 -13.74 11.55 -19.60
CA ILE A 962 -14.90 12.31 -19.11
C ILE A 962 -14.47 13.02 -17.84
N SER A 963 -14.21 14.33 -17.94
CA SER A 963 -13.73 15.16 -16.84
C SER A 963 -14.74 16.21 -16.39
N SER A 964 -15.77 16.47 -17.20
CA SER A 964 -16.75 17.52 -16.95
C SER A 964 -18.14 17.18 -17.50
N LEU A 965 -19.16 17.93 -17.06
CA LEU A 965 -20.50 17.85 -17.65
C LEU A 965 -20.50 18.19 -19.15
N LYS A 966 -19.61 19.10 -19.57
CA LYS A 966 -19.43 19.47 -20.98
C LYS A 966 -19.00 18.24 -21.79
N ASP A 967 -18.10 17.43 -21.26
CA ASP A 967 -17.61 16.21 -21.95
C ASP A 967 -18.74 15.17 -22.11
N ILE A 968 -19.61 15.02 -21.10
CA ILE A 968 -20.81 14.18 -21.23
C ILE A 968 -21.70 14.67 -22.37
N GLU A 969 -21.95 15.98 -22.46
CA GLU A 969 -22.79 16.55 -23.52
C GLU A 969 -22.17 16.36 -24.91
N LEU A 970 -20.86 16.59 -25.04
CA LEU A 970 -20.11 16.39 -26.27
C LEU A 970 -20.09 14.92 -26.69
N ALA A 971 -19.87 14.01 -25.75
CA ALA A 971 -19.91 12.56 -26.00
C ALA A 971 -21.31 12.11 -26.44
N LYS A 972 -22.39 12.61 -25.81
CA LYS A 972 -23.77 12.33 -26.19
C LYS A 972 -24.07 12.83 -27.61
N ASP A 973 -23.67 14.06 -27.95
CA ASP A 973 -23.83 14.62 -29.30
C ASP A 973 -23.04 13.81 -30.35
N LEU A 974 -21.80 13.43 -30.05
CA LEU A 974 -20.97 12.59 -30.92
C LEU A 974 -21.63 11.24 -31.18
N LEU A 975 -22.05 10.52 -30.13
CA LEU A 975 -22.70 9.21 -30.26
C LEU A 975 -23.99 9.30 -31.08
N TYR A 976 -24.82 10.32 -30.87
CA TYR A 976 -26.03 10.57 -31.65
C TYR A 976 -25.72 10.78 -33.14
N LYS A 977 -24.71 11.59 -33.46
CA LYS A 977 -24.29 11.86 -34.84
C LYS A 977 -23.67 10.64 -35.52
N LEU A 978 -22.86 9.87 -34.80
CA LEU A 978 -22.25 8.63 -35.29
C LEU A 978 -23.31 7.56 -35.59
N ALA A 979 -24.33 7.41 -34.72
CA ALA A 979 -25.46 6.53 -34.97
C ALA A 979 -26.20 6.88 -36.28
N GLY A 980 -26.38 8.18 -36.55
CA GLY A 980 -26.93 8.69 -37.82
C GLY A 980 -26.05 8.42 -39.06
N MET A 981 -24.81 7.98 -38.87
CA MET A 981 -23.84 7.64 -39.92
C MET A 981 -23.53 6.13 -40.00
N ASN A 982 -24.40 5.28 -39.44
CA ASN A 982 -24.26 3.82 -39.43
C ASN A 982 -23.05 3.30 -38.63
N TYR A 983 -22.75 3.95 -37.49
CA TYR A 983 -21.86 3.40 -36.46
C TYR A 983 -22.75 2.86 -35.34
N SER A 984 -22.94 1.55 -35.31
CA SER A 984 -23.82 0.88 -34.35
C SER A 984 -23.09 -0.03 -33.36
N LYS A 985 -21.79 -0.25 -33.56
CA LYS A 985 -20.98 -1.21 -32.79
C LYS A 985 -19.67 -0.59 -32.32
N TYR A 986 -19.37 -0.83 -31.05
CA TYR A 986 -18.20 -0.28 -30.37
C TYR A 986 -17.43 -1.40 -29.65
N ILE A 987 -16.11 -1.26 -29.60
CA ILE A 987 -15.26 -1.97 -28.65
C ILE A 987 -14.83 -0.95 -27.60
N VAL A 988 -14.86 -1.33 -26.33
CA VAL A 988 -14.49 -0.46 -25.21
C VAL A 988 -13.42 -1.16 -24.38
N LEU A 989 -12.31 -0.46 -24.16
CA LEU A 989 -11.22 -0.90 -23.30
C LEU A 989 -11.09 0.07 -22.14
N ASP A 990 -10.59 -0.40 -21.00
CA ASP A 990 -10.12 0.50 -19.95
C ASP A 990 -8.78 1.16 -20.33
N ASN A 991 -8.34 2.16 -19.56
CA ASN A 991 -7.07 2.86 -19.76
C ASN A 991 -5.81 1.97 -19.62
N PHE A 992 -5.96 0.70 -19.24
CA PHE A 992 -4.86 -0.27 -19.16
C PHE A 992 -4.84 -1.24 -20.35
N GLY A 993 -5.82 -1.16 -21.25
CA GLY A 993 -5.99 -2.01 -22.43
C GLY A 993 -6.83 -3.27 -22.20
N ASN A 994 -7.50 -3.43 -21.06
CA ASN A 994 -8.42 -4.56 -20.84
C ASN A 994 -9.77 -4.32 -21.52
N PRO A 995 -10.35 -5.32 -22.19
CA PRO A 995 -11.67 -5.20 -22.80
C PRO A 995 -12.80 -5.16 -21.75
N LEU A 996 -13.52 -4.04 -21.70
CA LEU A 996 -14.80 -3.94 -20.98
C LEU A 996 -15.91 -4.60 -21.79
N THR A 997 -15.93 -4.39 -23.10
CA THR A 997 -16.85 -5.06 -24.02
C THR A 997 -16.35 -5.06 -25.46
N TYR A 998 -16.68 -6.11 -26.22
CA TYR A 998 -16.50 -6.15 -27.67
C TYR A 998 -17.81 -5.89 -28.44
N GLU A 999 -18.94 -5.76 -27.75
CA GLU A 999 -20.26 -5.54 -28.35
C GLU A 999 -20.95 -4.29 -27.77
N GLY A 1000 -20.18 -3.22 -27.61
CA GLY A 1000 -20.66 -1.94 -27.12
C GLY A 1000 -21.78 -1.36 -27.98
N THR A 1001 -22.70 -0.66 -27.31
CA THR A 1001 -23.80 0.09 -27.92
C THR A 1001 -23.72 1.55 -27.47
N PRO A 1002 -24.33 2.51 -28.18
CA PRO A 1002 -24.37 3.91 -27.73
C PRO A 1002 -24.92 4.05 -26.31
N GLN A 1003 -25.95 3.28 -25.95
CA GLN A 1003 -26.55 3.28 -24.61
C GLN A 1003 -25.56 2.79 -23.54
N LEU A 1004 -24.76 1.77 -23.85
CA LEU A 1004 -23.74 1.29 -22.92
C LEU A 1004 -22.60 2.31 -22.75
N LEU A 1005 -22.24 3.02 -23.82
CA LEU A 1005 -21.24 4.09 -23.75
C LEU A 1005 -21.74 5.27 -22.93
N GLU A 1006 -23.02 5.65 -23.04
CA GLU A 1006 -23.62 6.66 -22.16
C GLU A 1006 -23.54 6.25 -20.68
N GLN A 1007 -23.80 4.98 -20.37
CA GLN A 1007 -23.67 4.45 -19.01
C GLN A 1007 -22.23 4.44 -18.51
N ILE A 1008 -21.27 4.09 -19.37
CA ILE A 1008 -19.84 4.13 -19.05
C ILE A 1008 -19.39 5.57 -18.81
N ASN A 1009 -19.85 6.52 -19.62
CA ASN A 1009 -19.53 7.94 -19.45
C ASN A 1009 -20.12 8.50 -18.15
N GLU A 1010 -21.35 8.11 -17.79
CA GLU A 1010 -21.96 8.46 -16.51
C GLU A 1010 -21.21 7.82 -15.34
N TYR A 1011 -20.74 6.58 -15.49
CA TYR A 1011 -19.88 5.92 -14.50
C TYR A 1011 -18.56 6.67 -14.32
N LEU A 1012 -17.85 7.00 -15.41
CA LEU A 1012 -16.61 7.76 -15.37
C LEU A 1012 -16.84 9.09 -14.67
N PHE A 1013 -17.86 9.84 -15.08
CA PHE A 1013 -18.22 11.13 -14.50
C PHE A 1013 -18.51 11.06 -12.99
N ASN A 1014 -19.35 10.10 -12.57
CA ASN A 1014 -19.72 9.96 -11.16
C ASN A 1014 -18.55 9.53 -10.27
N ASN A 1015 -17.48 9.00 -10.86
CA ASN A 1015 -16.32 8.50 -10.15
C ASN A 1015 -15.05 9.34 -10.37
N ILE A 1016 -15.09 10.47 -11.08
CA ILE A 1016 -13.91 11.31 -11.37
C ILE A 1016 -13.07 11.57 -10.11
N HIS A 1017 -13.72 11.77 -8.97
CA HIS A 1017 -13.06 12.12 -7.69
C HIS A 1017 -12.97 10.98 -6.67
N SER A 1018 -13.33 9.74 -7.04
CA SER A 1018 -13.22 8.60 -6.14
C SER A 1018 -11.77 8.09 -6.07
N LYS A 1019 -11.23 7.92 -4.86
CA LYS A 1019 -9.90 7.31 -4.65
C LYS A 1019 -9.82 5.83 -5.04
N ASN A 1020 -10.96 5.20 -5.38
CA ASN A 1020 -11.10 3.77 -5.66
C ASN A 1020 -11.50 3.48 -7.12
N ASN A 1021 -11.05 4.30 -8.07
CA ASN A 1021 -11.40 4.10 -9.47
C ASN A 1021 -10.79 2.81 -10.03
N THR A 1022 -11.64 1.92 -10.55
CA THR A 1022 -11.21 0.70 -11.25
C THR A 1022 -10.42 1.02 -12.53
N PHE A 1023 -10.79 2.10 -13.22
CA PHE A 1023 -10.12 2.67 -14.39
C PHE A 1023 -10.50 4.16 -14.53
N TYR A 1024 -9.63 4.95 -15.16
CA TYR A 1024 -9.72 6.43 -15.18
C TYR A 1024 -10.39 7.00 -16.43
N TYR A 1025 -10.16 6.35 -17.58
CA TYR A 1025 -10.77 6.67 -18.86
C TYR A 1025 -10.89 5.37 -19.67
N THR A 1026 -11.49 5.45 -20.85
CA THR A 1026 -11.64 4.29 -21.73
C THR A 1026 -11.15 4.58 -23.13
N ASP A 1027 -10.52 3.61 -23.78
CA ASP A 1027 -10.30 3.66 -25.23
C ASP A 1027 -11.54 3.12 -25.94
N ILE A 1028 -12.11 3.90 -26.85
CA ILE A 1028 -13.28 3.49 -27.64
C ILE A 1028 -12.90 3.31 -29.09
N VAL A 1029 -13.35 2.20 -29.67
CA VAL A 1029 -13.24 1.92 -31.10
C VAL A 1029 -14.62 1.79 -31.71
N ALA A 1030 -15.02 2.75 -32.53
CA ALA A 1030 -16.30 2.71 -33.24
C ALA A 1030 -16.12 2.14 -34.66
N PHE A 1031 -16.93 1.12 -34.97
CA PHE A 1031 -16.93 0.49 -36.29
C PHE A 1031 -18.13 0.97 -37.10
N PRO A 1032 -17.93 1.43 -38.35
CA PRO A 1032 -19.04 1.59 -39.27
C PRO A 1032 -19.58 0.20 -39.62
N ASP A 1033 -20.87 0.08 -39.90
CA ASP A 1033 -21.54 -1.21 -40.10
C ASP A 1033 -20.85 -2.12 -41.14
N LYS A 1034 -20.20 -1.54 -42.15
CA LYS A 1034 -19.40 -2.27 -43.17
C LYS A 1034 -18.24 -3.08 -42.57
N TYR A 1035 -17.68 -2.66 -41.42
CA TYR A 1035 -16.57 -3.33 -40.73
C TYR A 1035 -17.01 -4.13 -39.48
N SER A 1036 -18.30 -4.14 -39.15
CA SER A 1036 -18.83 -4.86 -37.97
C SER A 1036 -18.45 -6.35 -37.93
N HIS A 1037 -18.30 -7.00 -39.08
CA HIS A 1037 -17.88 -8.40 -39.19
C HIS A 1037 -16.46 -8.67 -38.66
N LEU A 1038 -15.59 -7.65 -38.60
CA LEU A 1038 -14.20 -7.77 -38.13
C LEU A 1038 -14.10 -7.87 -36.61
N ILE A 1039 -15.10 -7.35 -35.87
CA ILE A 1039 -15.09 -7.27 -34.40
C ILE A 1039 -14.85 -8.65 -33.78
N SER A 1040 -15.55 -9.68 -34.26
CA SER A 1040 -15.40 -11.05 -33.73
C SER A 1040 -13.99 -11.63 -33.92
N GLN A 1041 -13.33 -11.29 -35.04
CA GLN A 1041 -11.98 -11.75 -35.35
C GLN A 1041 -10.94 -11.01 -34.49
N ILE A 1042 -11.08 -9.67 -34.41
CA ILE A 1042 -10.26 -8.81 -33.55
C ILE A 1042 -10.36 -9.23 -32.09
N ALA A 1043 -11.58 -9.45 -31.59
CA ALA A 1043 -11.83 -9.91 -30.22
C ALA A 1043 -11.19 -11.28 -29.96
N SER A 1044 -11.33 -12.23 -30.88
CA SER A 1044 -10.71 -13.55 -30.74
C SER A 1044 -9.18 -13.47 -30.70
N GLU A 1045 -8.58 -12.65 -31.55
CA GLU A 1045 -7.12 -12.48 -31.59
C GLU A 1045 -6.60 -11.75 -30.37
N TYR A 1046 -7.26 -10.67 -29.93
CA TYR A 1046 -6.84 -9.94 -28.74
C TYR A 1046 -6.99 -10.80 -27.48
N ASN A 1047 -8.06 -11.58 -27.35
CA ASN A 1047 -8.19 -12.56 -26.27
C ASN A 1047 -7.15 -13.69 -26.32
N ALA A 1048 -6.68 -14.07 -27.51
CA ALA A 1048 -5.56 -15.00 -27.64
C ALA A 1048 -4.24 -14.34 -27.20
N PHE A 1049 -4.03 -13.08 -27.57
CA PHE A 1049 -2.90 -12.28 -27.11
C PHE A 1049 -2.88 -12.14 -25.59
N ILE A 1050 -3.98 -11.72 -24.96
CA ILE A 1050 -4.14 -11.62 -23.50
C ILE A 1050 -3.77 -12.96 -22.82
N ARG A 1051 -4.35 -14.07 -23.27
CA ARG A 1051 -4.06 -15.43 -22.74
C ARG A 1051 -2.59 -15.82 -22.87
N SER A 1052 -1.95 -15.48 -23.99
CA SER A 1052 -0.53 -15.78 -24.21
C SER A 1052 0.41 -14.94 -23.34
N SER A 1053 -0.03 -13.73 -22.96
CA SER A 1053 0.76 -12.80 -22.15
C SER A 1053 0.84 -13.19 -20.66
N LYS A 1054 0.15 -14.28 -20.25
CA LYS A 1054 -0.07 -14.69 -18.84
C LYS A 1054 -0.64 -13.57 -17.96
N VAL A 1055 -1.31 -12.62 -18.57
CA VAL A 1055 -2.03 -11.54 -17.89
C VAL A 1055 -3.44 -12.07 -17.70
N TYR A 1056 -3.79 -12.43 -16.47
CA TYR A 1056 -5.19 -12.52 -16.07
C TYR A 1056 -5.54 -11.21 -15.37
N PRO A 1057 -6.78 -10.70 -15.54
CA PRO A 1057 -7.27 -9.53 -14.83
C PRO A 1057 -7.20 -9.70 -13.32
#